data_AF-A0AAN6ZGJ9-F1
#
_entry.id   AF-A0AAN6ZGJ9-F1
#
_cell.length_a   1.000
_cell.length_b   1.000
_cell.length_c   1.000
_cell.angle_alpha   90.00
_cell.angle_beta   90.00
_cell.angle_gamma   90.00
#
_symmetry.space_group_name_H-M   'P 1'
#
loop_
_entity.id
_entity.type
_entity.pdbx_description
1 polymer ?
#
loop_
_entity_poly.entity_id
_entity_poly.type
_entity_poly.pdbx_seq_one_letter_code
_entity_poly.pdbx_strand_id
1 'polypeptide(L)'
;MSTERLLTTILQYYQDVHDDARTEQIYGSTTALLTNLSNPLNLALLTSQLLTAPAIWARRDGMRACYRIISVFNTAAIHVRRNELENAKNKGPQRAGGGLASDAWAAAVLKGADDESGRWQHLLVFSGVLMGMESGRQHALSRRMRATVERAVVTATNLALRIRDPEPPAPSGPVALALNYVFPLLSDSSRARLDCDALVPLASRAMLGGDGLHDGLFLGTIDLDVRQAEHKFMWAETAASFLHLRQLEQRPLVSGLGPLSRLLAYAVQHAHDAGAVLQLQDDLMAFAERLLHHWQRGKLSELEISEEALYLTPETLEVTWPALWQFLKKIMYAAVAVLQSIVARSLLDRRLKQDTTAPVVAAKTLHTLRSLYFISSRDGNDAFQVYAFTYLTSLDTLSRYPAAATAFLQSTLLPPTLFPSPSTVPAHPLHRTLDLFYLNTAEHLPLHLPPPTSDALIIHPATTYLTLSVPTLSPRMVQLFEAAHSAVLAVLACPRNADLTAALAPFYAETLFAAFPALISPRQFRLAVKTVMQILSPPFPIAAAQPDLAETLLEMVRFRAARASSAVLPPLAGAAAGAGAGAGGAAGGGDGGQEAAAAVVVSEQSTLVLTLVDSLPFLELRVFEEWLTLVAHEVGGIRDAALREVVQRRFWDVLVSGEMDVERAAVGVAWWGTKGGREAVLFGARGGAVPPPPPPQEEDVFMMSGAIVEERAESKL
;
A
#
# COMPACT_ATOMS: atom_id res chain seq x y z
N MET A 1 8.75 61.42 1.36
CA MET A 1 9.74 61.88 0.36
C MET A 1 10.44 60.71 -0.37
N SER A 2 11.05 59.70 0.28
CA SER A 2 11.70 58.59 -0.48
C SER A 2 10.73 57.50 -1.00
N THR A 3 9.67 57.19 -0.25
CA THR A 3 8.68 56.15 -0.60
C THR A 3 7.79 56.51 -1.80
N GLU A 4 7.40 57.77 -1.94
CA GLU A 4 6.60 58.27 -3.08
C GLU A 4 7.39 58.25 -4.39
N ARG A 5 8.68 58.60 -4.36
CA ARG A 5 9.58 58.49 -5.53
C ARG A 5 9.79 57.04 -5.94
N LEU A 6 9.84 56.12 -4.97
CA LEU A 6 9.98 54.69 -5.22
C LEU A 6 8.69 54.09 -5.80
N LEU A 7 7.52 54.57 -5.38
CA LEU A 7 6.23 54.22 -5.97
C LEU A 7 6.13 54.64 -7.45
N THR A 8 6.43 55.90 -7.78
CA THR A 8 6.37 56.35 -9.18
C THR A 8 7.36 55.61 -10.08
N THR A 9 8.55 55.31 -9.57
CA THR A 9 9.57 54.54 -10.30
C THR A 9 9.12 53.11 -10.57
N ILE A 10 8.51 52.43 -9.60
CA ILE A 10 8.01 51.05 -9.79
C ILE A 10 6.82 50.99 -10.73
N LEU A 11 5.90 51.96 -10.65
CA LEU A 11 4.77 52.03 -11.58
C LEU A 11 5.22 52.22 -13.02
N GLN A 12 6.30 52.97 -13.25
CA GLN A 12 6.95 53.04 -14.57
C GLN A 12 7.55 51.70 -14.97
N TYR A 13 8.25 51.02 -14.05
CA TYR A 13 8.82 49.70 -14.34
C TYR A 13 7.80 48.61 -14.62
N TYR A 14 6.56 48.72 -14.12
CA TYR A 14 5.51 47.75 -14.43
C TYR A 14 5.10 47.76 -15.91
N GLN A 15 5.28 48.87 -16.63
CA GLN A 15 4.78 49.04 -18.00
C GLN A 15 5.57 48.25 -19.05
N ASP A 16 6.85 47.97 -18.80
CA ASP A 16 7.76 47.32 -19.76
C ASP A 16 8.23 45.93 -19.31
N VAL A 17 8.61 45.07 -20.26
CA VAL A 17 9.19 43.75 -19.97
C VAL A 17 10.70 43.89 -19.74
N HIS A 18 11.18 43.43 -18.58
CA HIS A 18 12.59 43.53 -18.17
C HIS A 18 13.28 42.16 -18.08
N ASP A 19 14.60 42.17 -17.87
CA ASP A 19 15.43 41.00 -17.58
C ASP A 19 15.17 40.41 -16.18
N ASP A 20 15.65 39.18 -15.93
CA ASP A 20 15.46 38.47 -14.64
C ASP A 20 15.89 39.28 -13.43
N ALA A 21 17.06 39.93 -13.51
CA ALA A 21 17.61 40.69 -12.39
C ALA A 21 16.72 41.87 -12.01
N ARG A 22 16.22 42.63 -13.01
CA ARG A 22 15.30 43.74 -12.74
C ARG A 22 13.94 43.25 -12.28
N THR A 23 13.41 42.16 -12.82
CA THR A 23 12.14 41.60 -12.34
C THR A 23 12.21 41.17 -10.87
N GLU A 24 13.31 40.57 -10.42
CA GLU A 24 13.53 40.27 -8.99
C GLU A 24 13.66 41.56 -8.15
N GLN A 25 14.31 42.60 -8.68
CA GLN A 25 14.34 43.92 -8.04
C GLN A 25 12.93 44.54 -7.92
N ILE A 26 12.09 44.38 -8.94
CA ILE A 26 10.69 44.82 -8.95
C ILE A 26 9.92 44.12 -7.84
N TYR A 27 10.04 42.79 -7.67
CA TYR A 27 9.39 42.07 -6.57
C TYR A 27 9.86 42.55 -5.20
N GLY A 28 11.17 42.70 -5.00
CA GLY A 28 11.74 43.20 -3.74
C GLY A 28 11.26 44.60 -3.39
N SER A 29 11.28 45.50 -4.37
CA SER A 29 10.86 46.89 -4.17
C SER A 29 9.34 47.01 -3.97
N THR A 30 8.55 46.17 -4.64
CA THR A 30 7.09 46.06 -4.42
C THR A 30 6.80 45.59 -3.00
N THR A 31 7.51 44.57 -2.50
CA THR A 31 7.35 44.06 -1.12
C THR A 31 7.66 45.16 -0.10
N ALA A 32 8.72 45.93 -0.33
CA ALA A 32 9.09 47.06 0.52
C ALA A 32 8.01 48.16 0.52
N LEU A 33 7.41 48.47 -0.64
CA LEU A 33 6.30 49.43 -0.70
C LEU A 33 5.05 48.91 0.00
N LEU A 34 4.64 47.67 -0.25
CA LEU A 34 3.48 47.06 0.40
C LEU A 34 3.60 47.09 1.94
N THR A 35 4.82 47.01 2.47
CA THR A 35 5.10 47.05 3.91
C THR A 35 5.09 48.48 4.49
N ASN A 36 5.54 49.47 3.71
CA ASN A 36 5.85 50.82 4.21
C ASN A 36 4.85 51.91 3.79
N LEU A 37 3.95 51.64 2.85
CA LEU A 37 2.90 52.58 2.47
C LEU A 37 1.89 52.75 3.61
N SER A 38 1.57 54.00 3.93
CA SER A 38 0.64 54.37 5.01
C SER A 38 -0.78 54.67 4.51
N ASN A 39 -0.93 54.99 3.22
CA ASN A 39 -2.22 55.32 2.62
C ASN A 39 -2.87 54.06 2.01
N PRO A 40 -4.07 53.64 2.46
CA PRO A 40 -4.76 52.46 1.94
C PRO A 40 -5.13 52.56 0.45
N LEU A 41 -5.33 53.77 -0.09
CA LEU A 41 -5.59 53.95 -1.52
C LEU A 41 -4.36 53.63 -2.37
N ASN A 42 -3.17 54.00 -1.89
CA ASN A 42 -1.93 53.71 -2.59
C ASN A 42 -1.62 52.20 -2.58
N LEU A 43 -2.00 51.49 -1.50
CA LEU A 43 -1.90 50.02 -1.43
C LEU A 43 -2.85 49.33 -2.41
N ALA A 44 -4.10 49.79 -2.48
CA ALA A 44 -5.08 49.27 -3.43
C ALA A 44 -4.62 49.49 -4.88
N LEU A 45 -4.15 50.70 -5.20
CA LEU A 45 -3.61 51.04 -6.53
C LEU A 45 -2.38 50.19 -6.87
N LEU A 46 -1.43 50.06 -5.94
CA LEU A 46 -0.23 49.24 -6.17
C LEU A 46 -0.60 47.77 -6.43
N THR A 47 -1.60 47.25 -5.71
CA THR A 47 -2.08 45.87 -5.89
C THR A 47 -2.74 45.69 -7.27
N SER A 48 -3.62 46.60 -7.67
CA SER A 48 -4.26 46.61 -9.00
C SER A 48 -3.23 46.65 -10.12
N GLN A 49 -2.29 47.61 -10.05
CA GLN A 49 -1.25 47.78 -11.07
C GLN A 49 -0.28 46.60 -11.15
N LEU A 50 0.01 45.94 -10.02
CA LEU A 50 0.82 44.72 -10.00
C LEU A 50 0.12 43.56 -10.72
N LEU A 51 -1.20 43.44 -10.58
CA LEU A 51 -1.98 42.37 -11.18
C LEU A 51 -2.14 42.51 -12.70
N THR A 52 -2.02 43.73 -13.22
CA THR A 52 -2.08 44.01 -14.66
C THR A 52 -0.70 44.24 -15.29
N ALA A 53 0.38 44.28 -14.51
CA ALA A 53 1.73 44.63 -14.96
C ALA A 53 2.30 43.69 -16.05
N PRO A 54 2.55 44.19 -17.29
CA PRO A 54 3.25 43.43 -18.33
C PRO A 54 4.62 42.91 -17.90
N ALA A 55 5.35 43.68 -17.07
CA ALA A 55 6.66 43.31 -16.51
C ALA A 55 6.68 41.94 -15.82
N ILE A 56 5.53 41.49 -15.31
CA ILE A 56 5.37 40.25 -14.56
C ILE A 56 4.71 39.17 -15.42
N TRP A 57 3.62 39.53 -16.11
CA TRP A 57 2.73 38.56 -16.74
C TRP A 57 3.07 38.25 -18.20
N ALA A 58 3.82 39.10 -18.91
CA ALA A 58 4.18 38.87 -20.32
C ALA A 58 5.36 37.89 -20.50
N ARG A 59 5.89 37.31 -19.42
CA ARG A 59 7.07 36.42 -19.43
C ARG A 59 6.69 34.95 -19.61
N ARG A 60 7.61 34.15 -20.14
CA ARG A 60 7.39 32.71 -20.43
C ARG A 60 7.28 31.83 -19.17
N ASP A 61 7.77 32.26 -18.01
CA ASP A 61 7.80 31.47 -16.77
C ASP A 61 6.60 31.76 -15.83
N GLY A 62 5.38 31.51 -16.32
CA GLY A 62 4.14 31.86 -15.63
C GLY A 62 4.02 31.33 -14.19
N MET A 63 4.41 30.08 -13.94
CA MET A 63 4.29 29.46 -12.60
C MET A 63 5.25 30.06 -11.57
N ARG A 64 6.47 30.44 -11.99
CA ARG A 64 7.44 31.11 -11.10
C ARG A 64 6.92 32.50 -10.70
N ALA A 65 6.36 33.23 -11.66
CA ALA A 65 5.72 34.52 -11.39
C ALA A 65 4.55 34.36 -10.38
N CYS A 66 3.71 33.35 -10.55
CA CYS A 66 2.59 33.08 -9.62
C CYS A 66 3.08 32.81 -8.19
N TYR A 67 4.10 31.96 -8.03
CA TYR A 67 4.72 31.71 -6.72
C TYR A 67 5.33 32.98 -6.11
N ARG A 68 6.01 33.80 -6.92
CA ARG A 68 6.58 35.07 -6.47
C ARG A 68 5.51 36.06 -5.99
N ILE A 69 4.37 36.17 -6.69
CA ILE A 69 3.26 37.01 -6.24
C ILE A 69 2.73 36.57 -4.87
N ILE A 70 2.48 35.27 -4.68
CA ILE A 70 2.10 34.71 -3.38
C ILE A 70 3.15 35.09 -2.32
N SER A 71 4.44 34.93 -2.63
CA SER A 71 5.54 35.25 -1.72
C SER A 71 5.62 36.74 -1.37
N VAL A 72 5.42 37.65 -2.33
CA VAL A 72 5.46 39.11 -2.11
C VAL A 72 4.41 39.52 -1.08
N PHE A 73 3.16 39.06 -1.24
CA PHE A 73 2.09 39.38 -0.29
C PHE A 73 2.25 38.67 1.05
N ASN A 74 2.76 37.43 1.06
CA ASN A 74 3.09 36.71 2.29
C ASN A 74 4.15 37.45 3.11
N THR A 75 5.29 37.80 2.48
CA THR A 75 6.38 38.51 3.15
C THR A 75 5.94 39.90 3.61
N ALA A 76 5.20 40.65 2.79
CA ALA A 76 4.68 41.95 3.18
C ALA A 76 3.73 41.84 4.39
N ALA A 77 2.82 40.86 4.40
CA ALA A 77 1.91 40.62 5.51
C ALA A 77 2.64 40.32 6.83
N ILE A 78 3.66 39.45 6.80
CA ILE A 78 4.51 39.15 7.96
C ILE A 78 5.18 40.42 8.50
N HIS A 79 5.73 41.25 7.62
CA HIS A 79 6.38 42.50 8.04
C HIS A 79 5.40 43.53 8.58
N VAL A 80 4.20 43.66 8.00
CA VAL A 80 3.15 44.54 8.52
C VAL A 80 2.77 44.13 9.94
N ARG A 81 2.55 42.84 10.19
CA ARG A 81 2.27 42.34 11.54
C ARG A 81 3.42 42.59 12.51
N ARG A 82 4.65 42.33 12.08
CA ARG A 82 5.84 42.59 12.90
C ARG A 82 5.94 44.08 13.28
N ASN A 83 5.76 44.98 12.31
CA ASN A 83 5.79 46.42 12.52
C ASN A 83 4.66 46.88 13.45
N GLU A 84 3.46 46.31 13.32
CA GLU A 84 2.33 46.58 14.22
C GLU A 84 2.66 46.19 15.68
N LEU A 85 3.28 45.02 15.90
CA LEU A 85 3.69 44.57 17.23
C LEU A 85 4.85 45.40 17.81
N GLU A 86 5.82 45.80 16.99
CA GLU A 86 6.92 46.68 17.41
C GLU A 86 6.40 48.08 17.77
N ASN A 87 5.46 48.62 16.98
CA ASN A 87 4.79 49.90 17.27
C ASN A 87 3.92 49.85 18.53
N ALA A 88 3.30 48.72 18.84
CA ALA A 88 2.56 48.55 20.09
C ALA A 88 3.48 48.54 21.33
N LYS A 89 4.74 48.10 21.18
CA LYS A 89 5.74 48.08 22.25
C LYS A 89 6.46 49.42 22.43
N ASN A 90 6.70 50.14 21.33
CA ASN A 90 7.44 51.41 21.34
C ASN A 90 6.50 52.60 21.58
N LYS A 91 6.63 53.27 22.74
CA LYS A 91 5.92 54.53 23.06
C LYS A 91 6.56 55.79 22.44
N GLY A 92 7.58 55.64 21.60
CA GLY A 92 8.30 56.74 20.95
C GLY A 92 7.61 57.28 19.69
N PRO A 93 7.98 58.47 19.20
CA PRO A 93 7.40 59.07 17.99
C PRO A 93 7.82 58.39 16.66
N GLN A 94 8.81 57.48 16.69
CA GLN A 94 9.26 56.74 15.51
C GLN A 94 8.42 55.47 15.33
N ARG A 95 7.45 55.53 14.41
CA ARG A 95 6.69 54.36 13.97
C ARG A 95 7.52 53.54 12.99
N ALA A 96 7.68 52.25 13.24
CA ALA A 96 8.19 51.28 12.28
C ALA A 96 7.16 51.04 11.17
N GLY A 97 7.57 51.16 9.91
CA GLY A 97 6.74 50.89 8.73
C GLY A 97 5.65 51.93 8.43
N GLY A 98 4.64 51.53 7.65
CA GLY A 98 3.57 52.42 7.18
C GLY A 98 2.53 52.82 8.24
N GLY A 99 2.56 52.22 9.43
CA GLY A 99 1.66 52.55 10.54
C GLY A 99 0.20 52.12 10.37
N LEU A 100 -0.13 51.33 9.35
CA LEU A 100 -1.44 50.70 9.18
C LEU A 100 -1.57 49.45 10.06
N ALA A 101 -2.73 49.26 10.67
CA ALA A 101 -3.08 48.03 11.37
C ALA A 101 -3.26 46.87 10.37
N SER A 102 -3.04 45.64 10.82
CA SER A 102 -3.09 44.44 9.96
C SER A 102 -4.43 44.30 9.21
N ASP A 103 -5.55 44.59 9.89
CA ASP A 103 -6.89 44.56 9.29
C ASP A 103 -7.08 45.62 8.19
N ALA A 104 -6.62 46.86 8.43
CA ALA A 104 -6.75 47.96 7.48
C ALA A 104 -5.86 47.74 6.24
N TRP A 105 -4.67 47.17 6.44
CA TRP A 105 -3.78 46.77 5.37
C TRP A 105 -4.39 45.65 4.51
N ALA A 106 -4.90 44.59 5.13
CA ALA A 106 -5.54 43.48 4.41
C ALA A 106 -6.77 43.96 3.61
N ALA A 107 -7.61 44.81 4.20
CA ALA A 107 -8.76 45.40 3.51
C ALA A 107 -8.35 46.24 2.29
N ALA A 108 -7.26 47.02 2.41
CA ALA A 108 -6.75 47.84 1.32
C ALA A 108 -6.21 46.98 0.15
N VAL A 109 -5.47 45.91 0.46
CA VAL A 109 -4.99 44.95 -0.55
C VAL A 109 -6.17 44.25 -1.24
N LEU A 110 -7.17 43.78 -0.48
CA LEU A 110 -8.37 43.16 -1.05
C LEU A 110 -9.13 44.11 -1.99
N LYS A 111 -9.20 45.40 -1.66
CA LYS A 111 -9.84 46.42 -2.50
C LYS A 111 -9.09 46.68 -3.81
N GLY A 112 -7.79 46.38 -3.87
CA GLY A 112 -6.98 46.51 -5.07
C GLY A 112 -7.15 45.37 -6.08
N ALA A 113 -7.86 44.30 -5.73
CA ALA A 113 -8.25 43.25 -6.67
C ALA A 113 -9.52 43.68 -7.42
N ASP A 114 -9.34 44.55 -8.41
CA ASP A 114 -10.39 45.13 -9.24
C ASP A 114 -10.78 44.23 -10.43
N ASP A 115 -11.73 44.69 -11.23
CA ASP A 115 -12.25 43.94 -12.39
C ASP A 115 -11.32 43.98 -13.61
N GLU A 116 -10.18 44.67 -13.55
CA GLU A 116 -9.20 44.74 -14.65
C GLU A 116 -8.28 43.52 -14.71
N SER A 117 -8.21 42.73 -13.63
CA SER A 117 -7.36 41.56 -13.50
C SER A 117 -8.16 40.26 -13.32
N GLY A 118 -7.59 39.15 -13.77
CA GLY A 118 -8.24 37.84 -13.76
C GLY A 118 -8.48 37.32 -12.33
N ARG A 119 -9.60 36.63 -12.11
CA ARG A 119 -9.99 36.12 -10.78
C ARG A 119 -8.98 35.14 -10.18
N TRP A 120 -8.27 34.40 -11.03
CA TRP A 120 -7.19 33.51 -10.60
C TRP A 120 -5.96 34.28 -10.10
N GLN A 121 -5.71 35.51 -10.57
CA GLN A 121 -4.63 36.37 -10.08
C GLN A 121 -5.00 36.93 -8.70
N HIS A 122 -6.27 37.31 -8.49
CA HIS A 122 -6.78 37.73 -7.18
C HIS A 122 -6.57 36.63 -6.13
N LEU A 123 -6.82 35.38 -6.52
CA LEU A 123 -6.60 34.22 -5.66
C LEU A 123 -5.13 34.13 -5.18
N LEU A 124 -4.14 34.42 -6.03
CA LEU A 124 -2.72 34.43 -5.63
C LEU A 124 -2.44 35.47 -4.53
N VAL A 125 -3.01 36.68 -4.69
CA VAL A 125 -2.85 37.77 -3.72
C VAL A 125 -3.49 37.41 -2.38
N PHE A 126 -4.76 36.99 -2.41
CA PHE A 126 -5.48 36.63 -1.19
C PHE A 126 -4.82 35.45 -0.47
N SER A 127 -4.21 34.54 -1.23
CA SER A 127 -3.44 33.44 -0.69
C SER A 127 -2.19 33.91 0.05
N GLY A 128 -1.43 34.82 -0.55
CA GLY A 128 -0.27 35.43 0.11
C GLY A 128 -0.65 36.17 1.40
N VAL A 129 -1.72 36.97 1.36
CA VAL A 129 -2.23 37.69 2.55
C VAL A 129 -2.63 36.72 3.66
N LEU A 130 -3.42 35.69 3.35
CA LEU A 130 -3.91 34.75 4.35
C LEU A 130 -2.76 33.92 4.96
N MET A 131 -1.81 33.47 4.14
CA MET A 131 -0.62 32.79 4.65
C MET A 131 0.20 33.68 5.58
N GLY A 132 0.52 34.91 5.17
CA GLY A 132 1.39 35.78 5.95
C GLY A 132 0.78 36.27 7.25
N MET A 133 -0.55 36.37 7.31
CA MET A 133 -1.26 36.82 8.51
C MET A 133 -1.67 35.69 9.47
N GLU A 134 -1.93 34.48 8.96
CA GLU A 134 -2.48 33.38 9.78
C GLU A 134 -1.54 32.17 9.92
N SER A 135 -0.44 32.08 9.17
CA SER A 135 0.52 30.99 9.35
C SER A 135 1.29 31.10 10.67
N GLY A 136 1.79 29.97 11.19
CA GLY A 136 2.76 29.97 12.30
C GLY A 136 2.25 30.57 13.62
N ARG A 137 0.97 30.35 13.97
CA ARG A 137 0.30 30.86 15.19
C ARG A 137 0.16 32.39 15.28
N GLN A 138 0.44 33.14 14.21
CA GLN A 138 0.47 34.61 14.25
C GLN A 138 -0.90 35.26 14.49
N HIS A 139 -1.99 34.62 14.03
CA HIS A 139 -3.40 35.05 14.18
C HIS A 139 -3.54 36.59 14.14
N ALA A 140 -3.00 37.19 13.08
CA ALA A 140 -2.84 38.64 13.01
C ALA A 140 -4.14 39.38 12.73
N LEU A 141 -5.11 38.73 12.08
CA LEU A 141 -6.36 39.35 11.66
C LEU A 141 -7.44 39.22 12.74
N SER A 142 -8.34 40.21 12.80
CA SER A 142 -9.58 40.03 13.56
C SER A 142 -10.42 38.90 12.96
N ARG A 143 -11.25 38.25 13.78
CA ARG A 143 -12.14 37.16 13.32
C ARG A 143 -13.00 37.58 12.11
N ARG A 144 -13.43 38.84 12.06
CA ARG A 144 -14.22 39.40 10.95
C ARG A 144 -13.37 39.57 9.69
N MET A 145 -12.17 40.11 9.82
CA MET A 145 -11.28 40.29 8.67
C MET A 145 -10.80 38.94 8.12
N ARG A 146 -10.39 38.01 8.99
CA ARG A 146 -10.07 36.63 8.60
C ARG A 146 -11.20 35.98 7.81
N ALA A 147 -12.44 36.03 8.32
CA ALA A 147 -13.60 35.50 7.61
C ALA A 147 -13.84 36.19 6.25
N THR A 148 -13.48 37.47 6.12
CA THR A 148 -13.57 38.24 4.88
C THR A 148 -12.53 37.78 3.87
N VAL A 149 -11.28 37.60 4.30
CA VAL A 149 -10.18 37.07 3.46
C VAL A 149 -10.44 35.63 3.04
N GLU A 150 -10.88 34.75 3.96
CA GLU A 150 -11.26 33.37 3.61
C GLU A 150 -12.41 33.34 2.58
N ARG A 151 -13.41 34.20 2.74
CA ARG A 151 -14.50 34.33 1.76
C ARG A 151 -14.00 34.87 0.43
N ALA A 152 -13.07 35.81 0.42
CA ALA A 152 -12.45 36.32 -0.80
C ALA A 152 -11.69 35.21 -1.54
N VAL A 153 -10.90 34.38 -0.83
CA VAL A 153 -10.21 33.20 -1.41
C VAL A 153 -11.20 32.26 -2.07
N VAL A 154 -12.25 31.86 -1.35
CA VAL A 154 -13.27 30.93 -1.88
C VAL A 154 -14.01 31.55 -3.07
N THR A 155 -14.35 32.83 -3.01
CA THR A 155 -15.07 33.52 -4.09
C THR A 155 -14.20 33.64 -5.33
N ALA A 156 -12.95 34.07 -5.19
CA ALA A 156 -11.99 34.14 -6.28
C ALA A 156 -11.73 32.77 -6.90
N THR A 157 -11.64 31.72 -6.06
CA THR A 157 -11.53 30.33 -6.53
C THR A 157 -12.72 29.94 -7.37
N ASN A 158 -13.93 30.01 -6.83
CA ASN A 158 -15.14 29.57 -7.54
C ASN A 158 -15.39 30.39 -8.81
N LEU A 159 -15.02 31.67 -8.83
CA LEU A 159 -15.09 32.49 -10.04
C LEU A 159 -14.03 32.11 -11.06
N ALA A 160 -12.80 31.79 -10.64
CA ALA A 160 -11.73 31.32 -11.52
C ALA A 160 -12.05 29.93 -12.12
N LEU A 161 -12.78 29.09 -11.38
CA LEU A 161 -13.22 27.78 -11.85
C LEU A 161 -14.34 27.87 -12.91
N ARG A 162 -15.09 28.98 -12.96
CA ARG A 162 -16.18 29.17 -13.92
C ARG A 162 -15.61 29.62 -15.27
N ILE A 163 -15.83 28.82 -16.30
CA ILE A 163 -15.60 29.23 -17.68
C ILE A 163 -16.65 30.29 -18.03
N ARG A 164 -16.21 31.49 -18.39
CA ARG A 164 -17.06 32.57 -18.88
C ARG A 164 -16.57 33.00 -20.25
N ASP A 165 -17.30 32.65 -21.30
CA ASP A 165 -17.03 33.24 -22.61
C ASP A 165 -17.28 34.75 -22.54
N PRO A 166 -16.36 35.62 -23.04
CA PRO A 166 -15.20 35.35 -23.89
C PRO A 166 -13.84 35.27 -23.17
N GLU A 167 -13.78 35.23 -21.83
CA GLU A 167 -12.53 35.22 -21.06
C GLU A 167 -11.85 33.84 -21.16
N PRO A 168 -10.52 33.78 -21.41
CA PRO A 168 -9.82 32.49 -21.48
C PRO A 168 -9.94 31.75 -20.14
N PRO A 169 -10.08 30.41 -20.18
CA PRO A 169 -10.20 29.62 -18.95
C PRO A 169 -8.97 29.82 -18.06
N ALA A 170 -9.19 29.91 -16.75
CA ALA A 170 -8.10 30.08 -15.80
C ALA A 170 -7.07 28.95 -15.91
N PRO A 171 -5.77 29.25 -15.83
CA PRO A 171 -4.74 28.22 -15.86
C PRO A 171 -4.86 27.34 -14.60
N SER A 172 -4.79 26.01 -14.79
CA SER A 172 -4.96 25.05 -13.71
C SER A 172 -3.85 25.11 -12.65
N GLY A 173 -2.60 25.31 -13.08
CA GLY A 173 -1.45 25.34 -12.18
C GLY A 173 -1.52 26.44 -11.12
N PRO A 174 -1.72 27.73 -11.46
CA PRO A 174 -1.77 28.82 -10.50
C PRO A 174 -2.90 28.71 -9.47
N VAL A 175 -4.09 28.27 -9.91
CA VAL A 175 -5.23 28.07 -9.00
C VAL A 175 -4.95 26.93 -8.03
N ALA A 176 -4.47 25.79 -8.52
CA ALA A 176 -4.09 24.66 -7.68
C ALA A 176 -2.96 25.05 -6.71
N LEU A 177 -1.97 25.82 -7.15
CA LEU A 177 -0.85 26.27 -6.33
C LEU A 177 -1.30 27.12 -5.15
N ALA A 178 -2.15 28.13 -5.41
CA ALA A 178 -2.72 28.98 -4.36
C ALA A 178 -3.50 28.15 -3.32
N LEU A 179 -4.40 27.29 -3.79
CA LEU A 179 -5.19 26.42 -2.92
C LEU A 179 -4.31 25.45 -2.14
N ASN A 180 -3.24 24.93 -2.74
CA ASN A 180 -2.34 23.98 -2.08
C ASN A 180 -1.77 24.53 -0.77
N TYR A 181 -1.44 25.83 -0.76
CA TYR A 181 -0.91 26.49 0.42
C TYR A 181 -1.97 26.97 1.41
N VAL A 182 -3.13 27.40 0.91
CA VAL A 182 -4.14 28.07 1.74
C VAL A 182 -5.19 27.12 2.28
N PHE A 183 -5.45 26.02 1.60
CA PHE A 183 -6.48 25.05 1.99
C PHE A 183 -6.36 24.58 3.46
N PRO A 184 -5.15 24.30 4.00
CA PRO A 184 -4.99 23.98 5.43
C PRO A 184 -5.37 25.12 6.39
N LEU A 185 -5.33 26.38 5.94
CA LEU A 185 -5.61 27.57 6.74
C LEU A 185 -7.09 27.96 6.75
N LEU A 186 -7.85 27.53 5.74
CA LEU A 186 -9.30 27.78 5.64
C LEU A 186 -10.06 27.08 6.77
N SER A 187 -11.06 27.76 7.34
CA SER A 187 -12.04 27.12 8.22
C SER A 187 -12.90 26.11 7.45
N ASP A 188 -13.45 25.11 8.15
CA ASP A 188 -14.31 24.09 7.52
C ASP A 188 -15.54 24.71 6.83
N SER A 189 -16.08 25.79 7.42
CA SER A 189 -17.17 26.56 6.81
C SER A 189 -16.79 27.22 5.47
N SER A 190 -15.51 27.59 5.31
CA SER A 190 -14.99 28.16 4.07
C SER A 190 -14.66 27.06 3.06
N ARG A 191 -14.08 25.95 3.50
CA ARG A 191 -13.81 24.78 2.65
C ARG A 191 -15.09 24.21 2.02
N ALA A 192 -16.16 24.10 2.81
CA ALA A 192 -17.46 23.60 2.34
C ALA A 192 -18.14 24.48 1.27
N ARG A 193 -17.67 25.72 1.06
CA ARG A 193 -18.18 26.62 0.03
C ARG A 193 -17.40 26.54 -1.30
N LEU A 194 -16.32 25.76 -1.36
CA LEU A 194 -15.58 25.54 -2.60
C LEU A 194 -16.42 24.71 -3.56
N ASP A 195 -16.45 25.12 -4.81
CA ASP A 195 -17.08 24.37 -5.90
C ASP A 195 -16.23 23.15 -6.23
N CYS A 196 -16.49 22.05 -5.52
CA CYS A 196 -15.70 20.83 -5.64
C CYS A 196 -15.88 20.14 -7.00
N ASP A 197 -17.03 20.34 -7.66
CA ASP A 197 -17.32 19.76 -8.97
C ASP A 197 -16.40 20.32 -10.05
N ALA A 198 -16.19 21.64 -10.04
CA ALA A 198 -15.26 22.30 -10.95
C ALA A 198 -13.79 22.19 -10.49
N LEU A 199 -13.55 22.02 -9.18
CA LEU A 199 -12.20 21.91 -8.62
C LEU A 199 -11.54 20.56 -8.96
N VAL A 200 -12.27 19.45 -8.95
CA VAL A 200 -11.74 18.11 -9.28
C VAL A 200 -11.00 18.09 -10.63
N PRO A 201 -11.61 18.46 -11.77
CA PRO A 201 -10.94 18.40 -13.07
C PRO A 201 -9.82 19.43 -13.22
N LEU A 202 -9.88 20.57 -12.51
CA LEU A 202 -8.81 21.56 -12.55
C LEU A 202 -7.57 21.08 -11.76
N ALA A 203 -7.79 20.56 -10.55
CA ALA A 203 -6.71 20.07 -9.71
C ALA A 203 -6.11 18.76 -10.23
N SER A 204 -6.91 17.91 -10.90
CA SER A 204 -6.40 16.72 -11.62
C SER A 204 -5.44 17.12 -12.73
N ARG A 205 -5.83 18.10 -13.57
CA ARG A 205 -4.99 18.62 -14.65
C ARG A 205 -3.73 19.30 -14.12
N ALA A 206 -3.81 20.02 -13.00
CA ALA A 206 -2.65 20.63 -12.36
C ALA A 206 -1.68 19.58 -11.80
N MET A 207 -2.20 18.47 -11.25
CA MET A 207 -1.38 17.40 -10.70
C MET A 207 -0.70 16.57 -11.80
N LEU A 208 -1.46 16.13 -12.80
CA LEU A 208 -1.00 15.17 -13.80
C LEU A 208 -0.34 15.82 -15.03
N GLY A 209 -0.78 17.03 -15.39
CA GLY A 209 -0.38 17.71 -16.63
C GLY A 209 0.95 18.48 -16.55
N GLY A 210 1.08 19.47 -17.44
CA GLY A 210 2.32 20.24 -17.69
C GLY A 210 2.88 21.04 -16.50
N ASP A 211 2.04 21.44 -15.55
CA ASP A 211 2.51 22.18 -14.36
C ASP A 211 2.95 21.24 -13.21
N GLY A 212 2.55 19.98 -13.27
CA GLY A 212 2.78 18.95 -12.27
C GLY A 212 3.70 17.84 -12.77
N LEU A 213 3.16 16.64 -12.93
CA LEU A 213 3.93 15.41 -13.22
C LEU A 213 4.25 15.16 -14.71
N HIS A 214 3.91 16.10 -15.61
CA HIS A 214 4.19 16.00 -17.05
C HIS A 214 3.73 14.67 -17.68
N ASP A 215 2.60 14.12 -17.25
CA ASP A 215 2.08 12.84 -17.72
C ASP A 215 3.05 11.65 -17.58
N GLY A 216 4.08 11.77 -16.72
CA GLY A 216 5.10 10.74 -16.52
C GLY A 216 6.22 10.73 -17.58
N LEU A 217 6.26 11.71 -18.49
CA LEU A 217 7.20 11.76 -19.62
C LEU A 217 8.67 11.79 -19.20
N PHE A 218 8.97 12.25 -17.96
CA PHE A 218 10.33 12.31 -17.43
C PHE A 218 11.01 10.93 -17.43
N LEU A 219 10.27 9.83 -17.19
CA LEU A 219 10.83 8.48 -17.21
C LEU A 219 11.37 8.11 -18.60
N GLY A 220 10.68 8.51 -19.66
CA GLY A 220 11.13 8.27 -21.03
C GLY A 220 12.43 9.00 -21.37
N THR A 221 12.69 10.13 -20.73
CA THR A 221 13.94 10.89 -20.96
C THR A 221 15.16 10.28 -20.27
N ILE A 222 14.95 9.52 -19.18
CA ILE A 222 16.04 8.89 -18.44
C ILE A 222 16.74 7.84 -19.30
N ASP A 223 15.98 7.03 -20.06
CA ASP A 223 16.55 5.96 -20.89
C ASP A 223 17.56 6.45 -21.94
N LEU A 224 17.37 7.67 -22.45
CA LEU A 224 18.28 8.31 -23.42
C LEU A 224 19.67 8.58 -22.83
N ASP A 225 19.74 8.87 -21.53
CA ASP A 225 20.98 9.21 -20.84
C ASP A 225 21.61 8.03 -20.11
N VAL A 226 20.85 6.96 -19.84
CA VAL A 226 21.38 5.73 -19.24
C VAL A 226 22.28 5.04 -20.26
N ARG A 227 23.58 5.00 -19.95
CA ARG A 227 24.60 4.35 -20.76
C ARG A 227 25.03 3.05 -20.12
N GLN A 228 25.40 2.09 -20.94
CA GLN A 228 26.06 0.87 -20.47
C GLN A 228 27.57 1.09 -20.59
N ALA A 229 28.26 1.10 -19.46
CA ALA A 229 29.71 1.09 -19.38
C ALA A 229 30.15 -0.30 -18.93
N GLU A 230 30.84 -1.03 -19.81
CA GLU A 230 31.17 -2.46 -19.64
C GLU A 230 29.90 -3.31 -19.44
N HIS A 231 29.67 -3.81 -18.21
CA HIS A 231 28.50 -4.59 -17.80
C HIS A 231 27.61 -3.84 -16.83
N LYS A 232 27.87 -2.55 -16.56
CA LYS A 232 27.10 -1.74 -15.61
C LYS A 232 26.34 -0.61 -16.30
N PHE A 233 25.15 -0.32 -15.80
CA PHE A 233 24.39 0.86 -16.17
C PHE A 233 24.90 2.06 -15.38
N MET A 234 25.17 3.13 -16.12
CA MET A 234 25.62 4.42 -15.61
C MET A 234 24.58 5.47 -15.98
N TRP A 235 24.08 6.13 -14.95
CA TRP A 235 23.28 7.33 -15.03
C TRP A 235 23.92 8.40 -14.14
N ALA A 236 24.70 9.27 -14.79
CA ALA A 236 25.52 10.27 -14.13
C ALA A 236 24.69 11.42 -13.56
N GLU A 237 25.17 12.04 -12.48
CA GLU A 237 24.50 13.21 -11.87
C GLU A 237 24.45 14.41 -12.83
N THR A 238 25.41 14.50 -13.76
CA THR A 238 25.49 15.56 -14.76
C THR A 238 24.58 15.36 -15.97
N ALA A 239 23.86 14.22 -16.04
CA ALA A 239 22.97 13.92 -17.15
C ALA A 239 21.78 14.89 -17.21
N ALA A 240 21.35 15.25 -18.43
CA ALA A 240 20.26 16.20 -18.64
C ALA A 240 18.94 15.70 -18.04
N SER A 241 18.66 14.40 -18.13
CA SER A 241 17.52 13.72 -17.53
C SER A 241 17.51 13.78 -15.99
N PHE A 242 18.66 13.66 -15.34
CA PHE A 242 18.75 13.77 -13.88
C PHE A 242 18.56 15.22 -13.42
N LEU A 243 19.19 16.17 -14.12
CA LEU A 243 18.95 17.59 -13.88
C LEU A 243 17.49 17.98 -14.12
N HIS A 244 16.85 17.41 -15.14
CA HIS A 244 15.42 17.60 -15.40
C HIS A 244 14.56 17.05 -14.27
N LEU A 245 14.87 15.85 -13.75
CA LEU A 245 14.19 15.27 -12.59
C LEU A 245 14.30 16.18 -11.36
N ARG A 246 15.50 16.71 -11.08
CA ARG A 246 15.72 17.66 -9.97
C ARG A 246 14.95 18.97 -10.16
N GLN A 247 14.93 19.51 -11.37
CA GLN A 247 14.13 20.70 -11.70
C GLN A 247 12.64 20.44 -11.52
N LEU A 248 12.16 19.26 -11.93
CA LEU A 248 10.76 18.85 -11.76
C LEU A 248 10.41 18.74 -10.27
N GLU A 249 11.26 18.12 -9.46
CA GLU A 249 11.07 17.98 -8.01
C GLU A 249 11.00 19.35 -7.29
N GLN A 250 11.76 20.34 -7.77
CA GLN A 250 11.76 21.69 -7.23
C GLN A 250 10.51 22.51 -7.61
N ARG A 251 9.69 22.04 -8.55
CA ARG A 251 8.47 22.78 -8.93
C ARG A 251 7.51 22.86 -7.74
N PRO A 252 6.83 24.01 -7.53
CA PRO A 252 5.98 24.20 -6.36
C PRO A 252 4.84 23.18 -6.21
N LEU A 253 4.23 22.74 -7.32
CA LEU A 253 3.15 21.74 -7.28
C LEU A 253 3.68 20.33 -7.00
N VAL A 254 4.87 19.99 -7.49
CA VAL A 254 5.49 18.68 -7.33
C VAL A 254 6.11 18.52 -5.94
N SER A 255 6.82 19.53 -5.46
CA SER A 255 7.27 19.59 -4.05
C SER A 255 6.08 19.56 -3.08
N GLY A 256 4.97 20.21 -3.45
CA GLY A 256 3.71 20.23 -2.72
C GLY A 256 2.72 19.11 -3.08
N LEU A 257 3.16 17.99 -3.67
CA LEU A 257 2.28 16.94 -4.19
C LEU A 257 1.43 16.28 -3.10
N GLY A 258 1.98 16.12 -1.90
CA GLY A 258 1.24 15.60 -0.73
C GLY A 258 0.02 16.46 -0.39
N PRO A 259 0.19 17.75 -0.05
CA PRO A 259 -0.91 18.69 0.14
C PRO A 259 -1.90 18.75 -1.05
N LEU A 260 -1.41 18.65 -2.28
CA LEU A 260 -2.27 18.69 -3.48
C LEU A 260 -3.16 17.45 -3.57
N SER A 261 -2.62 16.27 -3.29
CA SER A 261 -3.39 15.02 -3.21
C SER A 261 -4.47 15.07 -2.13
N ARG A 262 -4.21 15.76 -0.99
CA ARG A 262 -5.22 15.95 0.07
C ARG A 262 -6.31 16.93 -0.35
N LEU A 263 -5.96 18.00 -1.05
CA LEU A 263 -6.94 18.93 -1.63
C LEU A 263 -7.86 18.19 -2.62
N LEU A 264 -7.27 17.38 -3.50
CA LEU A 264 -8.01 16.59 -4.48
C LEU A 264 -8.88 15.52 -3.79
N ALA A 265 -8.35 14.83 -2.78
CA ALA A 265 -9.10 13.90 -1.94
C ALA A 265 -10.31 14.56 -1.27
N TYR A 266 -10.14 15.76 -0.70
CA TYR A 266 -11.25 16.53 -0.13
C TYR A 266 -12.29 16.90 -1.19
N ALA A 267 -11.86 17.39 -2.36
CA ALA A 267 -12.75 17.73 -3.46
C ALA A 267 -13.53 16.51 -3.96
N VAL A 268 -12.89 15.35 -4.07
CA VAL A 268 -13.55 14.08 -4.40
C VAL A 268 -14.61 13.72 -3.37
N GLN A 269 -14.36 13.87 -2.08
CA GLN A 269 -15.33 13.53 -1.03
C GLN A 269 -16.56 14.45 -1.03
N HIS A 270 -16.43 15.70 -1.50
CA HIS A 270 -17.47 16.73 -1.39
C HIS A 270 -18.07 17.17 -2.75
N ALA A 271 -17.58 16.65 -3.88
CA ALA A 271 -18.18 16.90 -5.19
C ALA A 271 -19.58 16.27 -5.27
N HIS A 272 -20.55 16.97 -5.85
CA HIS A 272 -21.89 16.44 -6.14
C HIS A 272 -21.91 15.67 -7.46
N ASP A 273 -21.05 16.03 -8.40
CA ASP A 273 -20.94 15.37 -9.69
C ASP A 273 -20.05 14.11 -9.60
N ALA A 274 -20.69 12.94 -9.63
CA ALA A 274 -19.99 11.67 -9.71
C ALA A 274 -19.23 11.50 -11.05
N GLY A 275 -19.66 12.19 -12.13
CA GLY A 275 -19.00 12.15 -13.43
C GLY A 275 -17.58 12.71 -13.37
N ALA A 276 -17.39 13.88 -12.76
CA ALA A 276 -16.07 14.45 -12.51
C ALA A 276 -15.13 13.51 -11.72
N VAL A 277 -15.67 12.80 -10.72
CA VAL A 277 -14.89 11.82 -9.93
C VAL A 277 -14.48 10.61 -10.77
N LEU A 278 -15.39 10.07 -11.57
CA LEU A 278 -15.09 8.95 -12.48
C LEU A 278 -14.07 9.36 -13.56
N GLN A 279 -14.17 10.58 -14.09
CA GLN A 279 -13.19 11.11 -15.04
C GLN A 279 -11.81 11.26 -14.40
N LEU A 280 -11.72 11.75 -13.16
CA LEU A 280 -10.46 11.77 -12.43
C LEU A 280 -9.87 10.36 -12.26
N GLN A 281 -10.70 9.35 -11.99
CA GLN A 281 -10.23 7.97 -11.91
C GLN A 281 -9.63 7.50 -13.26
N ASP A 282 -10.29 7.84 -14.37
CA ASP A 282 -9.78 7.55 -15.72
C ASP A 282 -8.45 8.27 -16.00
N ASP A 283 -8.33 9.53 -15.60
CA ASP A 283 -7.10 10.29 -15.75
C ASP A 283 -5.94 9.68 -14.93
N LEU A 284 -6.21 9.22 -13.70
CA LEU A 284 -5.23 8.56 -12.84
C LEU A 284 -4.79 7.20 -13.40
N MET A 285 -5.73 6.40 -13.90
CA MET A 285 -5.44 5.12 -14.53
C MET A 285 -4.58 5.32 -15.77
N ALA A 286 -4.99 6.23 -16.66
CA ALA A 286 -4.24 6.54 -17.88
C ALA A 286 -2.84 7.09 -17.58
N PHE A 287 -2.69 7.90 -16.53
CA PHE A 287 -1.39 8.36 -16.05
C PHE A 287 -0.51 7.20 -15.56
N ALA A 288 -1.05 6.31 -14.72
CA ALA A 288 -0.31 5.17 -14.20
C ALA A 288 0.11 4.19 -15.31
N GLU A 289 -0.75 3.94 -16.29
CA GLU A 289 -0.44 3.14 -17.48
C GLU A 289 0.67 3.77 -18.32
N ARG A 290 0.63 5.09 -18.55
CA ARG A 290 1.72 5.82 -19.22
C ARG A 290 3.04 5.69 -18.46
N LEU A 291 2.99 5.81 -17.14
CA LEU A 291 4.17 5.68 -16.29
C LEU A 291 4.78 4.27 -16.38
N LEU A 292 3.94 3.22 -16.31
CA LEU A 292 4.37 1.82 -16.49
C LEU A 292 4.97 1.60 -17.88
N HIS A 293 4.33 2.13 -18.93
CA HIS A 293 4.80 2.01 -20.31
C HIS A 293 6.16 2.67 -20.50
N HIS A 294 6.38 3.86 -19.93
CA HIS A 294 7.67 4.52 -19.95
C HIS A 294 8.73 3.74 -19.16
N TRP A 295 8.37 3.17 -18.01
CA TRP A 295 9.27 2.31 -17.25
C TRP A 295 9.68 1.06 -18.03
N GLN A 296 8.70 0.33 -18.59
CA GLN A 296 8.92 -0.92 -19.35
C GLN A 296 9.86 -0.74 -20.55
N ARG A 297 9.90 0.45 -21.15
CA ARG A 297 10.79 0.73 -22.29
C ARG A 297 12.20 1.11 -21.87
N GLY A 298 12.43 1.39 -20.60
CA GLY A 298 13.72 1.83 -20.08
C GLY A 298 14.62 0.65 -19.73
N LYS A 299 15.92 0.78 -20.00
CA LYS A 299 16.96 -0.22 -19.64
C LYS A 299 16.99 -0.54 -18.15
N LEU A 300 16.67 0.44 -17.31
CA LEU A 300 16.63 0.27 -15.85
C LEU A 300 15.51 -0.68 -15.38
N SER A 301 14.50 -0.96 -16.22
CA SER A 301 13.44 -1.92 -15.89
C SER A 301 13.86 -3.38 -16.06
N GLU A 302 15.01 -3.62 -16.70
CA GLU A 302 15.63 -4.94 -16.86
C GLU A 302 16.37 -5.39 -15.58
N LEU A 303 16.45 -4.53 -14.57
CA LEU A 303 17.13 -4.81 -13.31
C LEU A 303 16.18 -5.41 -12.27
N GLU A 304 16.56 -6.55 -11.72
CA GLU A 304 15.91 -7.11 -10.53
C GLU A 304 16.47 -6.47 -9.26
N ILE A 305 15.63 -6.32 -8.22
CA ILE A 305 15.98 -5.63 -6.96
C ILE A 305 17.27 -6.19 -6.33
N SER A 306 17.44 -7.52 -6.37
CA SER A 306 18.60 -8.21 -5.80
C SER A 306 19.90 -7.98 -6.58
N GLU A 307 19.82 -7.47 -7.81
CA GLU A 307 20.96 -7.39 -8.73
C GLU A 307 21.46 -5.94 -8.94
N GLU A 308 20.81 -4.97 -8.32
CA GLU A 308 21.11 -3.54 -8.47
C GLU A 308 22.57 -3.22 -8.12
N ALA A 309 23.11 -3.80 -7.05
CA ALA A 309 24.51 -3.60 -6.65
C ALA A 309 25.52 -4.19 -7.65
N LEU A 310 25.11 -5.18 -8.44
CA LEU A 310 25.96 -5.83 -9.43
C LEU A 310 25.99 -5.04 -10.74
N TYR A 311 24.82 -4.56 -11.19
CA TYR A 311 24.67 -3.92 -12.50
C TYR A 311 24.65 -2.40 -12.47
N LEU A 312 24.60 -1.72 -11.32
CA LEU A 312 24.70 -0.26 -11.25
C LEU A 312 26.13 0.19 -10.91
N THR A 313 26.54 1.33 -11.46
CA THR A 313 27.75 2.03 -11.00
C THR A 313 27.53 2.62 -9.60
N PRO A 314 28.60 2.81 -8.79
CA PRO A 314 28.47 3.35 -7.44
C PRO A 314 27.82 4.74 -7.42
N GLU A 315 28.17 5.61 -8.37
CA GLU A 315 27.55 6.93 -8.52
C GLU A 315 26.03 6.82 -8.71
N THR A 316 25.58 5.92 -9.59
CA THR A 316 24.15 5.71 -9.84
C THR A 316 23.45 5.13 -8.62
N LEU A 317 24.05 4.13 -7.98
CA LEU A 317 23.48 3.45 -6.82
C LEU A 317 23.31 4.38 -5.61
N GLU A 318 24.23 5.32 -5.39
CA GLU A 318 24.23 6.21 -4.23
C GLU A 318 23.45 7.52 -4.45
N VAL A 319 23.42 8.04 -5.69
CA VAL A 319 22.90 9.39 -5.96
C VAL A 319 21.64 9.38 -6.82
N THR A 320 21.73 8.90 -8.06
CA THR A 320 20.65 9.10 -9.05
C THR A 320 19.53 8.09 -8.89
N TRP A 321 19.86 6.84 -8.57
CA TRP A 321 18.90 5.75 -8.34
C TRP A 321 18.00 5.99 -7.11
N PRO A 322 18.52 6.34 -5.92
CA PRO A 322 17.66 6.62 -4.77
C PRO A 322 16.76 7.84 -5.01
N ALA A 323 17.27 8.88 -5.66
CA ALA A 323 16.48 10.07 -5.99
C ALA A 323 15.30 9.77 -6.91
N LEU A 324 15.50 8.92 -7.93
CA LEU A 324 14.41 8.44 -8.79
C LEU A 324 13.34 7.67 -8.00
N TRP A 325 13.75 6.72 -7.16
CA TRP A 325 12.78 5.95 -6.37
C TRP A 325 12.04 6.79 -5.34
N GLN A 326 12.70 7.75 -4.70
CA GLN A 326 12.02 8.69 -3.82
C GLN A 326 10.99 9.52 -4.57
N PHE A 327 11.28 9.92 -5.81
CA PHE A 327 10.35 10.65 -6.65
C PHE A 327 9.14 9.79 -7.07
N LEU A 328 9.38 8.58 -7.56
CA LEU A 328 8.34 7.62 -7.90
C LEU A 328 7.45 7.27 -6.71
N LYS A 329 8.04 7.11 -5.53
CA LYS A 329 7.33 6.86 -4.27
C LYS A 329 6.41 8.02 -3.89
N LYS A 330 6.86 9.28 -4.05
CA LYS A 330 6.01 10.47 -3.87
C LYS A 330 4.81 10.46 -4.83
N ILE A 331 5.02 10.11 -6.10
CA ILE A 331 3.95 10.00 -7.10
C ILE A 331 2.94 8.92 -6.70
N MET A 332 3.42 7.73 -6.36
CA MET A 332 2.59 6.60 -5.94
C MET A 332 1.75 6.98 -4.71
N TYR A 333 2.33 7.59 -3.68
CA TYR A 333 1.57 8.01 -2.50
C TYR A 333 0.49 9.03 -2.81
N ALA A 334 0.77 9.99 -3.69
CA ALA A 334 -0.21 10.98 -4.10
C ALA A 334 -1.38 10.34 -4.88
N ALA A 335 -1.07 9.46 -5.84
CA ALA A 335 -2.10 8.76 -6.61
C ALA A 335 -2.97 7.87 -5.70
N VAL A 336 -2.35 7.08 -4.81
CA VAL A 336 -3.06 6.19 -3.88
C VAL A 336 -3.91 6.97 -2.87
N ALA A 337 -3.47 8.14 -2.39
CA ALA A 337 -4.27 8.98 -1.51
C ALA A 337 -5.56 9.47 -2.17
N VAL A 338 -5.50 9.79 -3.47
CA VAL A 338 -6.68 10.20 -4.25
C VAL A 338 -7.59 9.00 -4.53
N LEU A 339 -7.02 7.86 -4.96
CA LEU A 339 -7.75 6.61 -5.15
C LEU A 339 -8.49 6.18 -3.88
N GLN A 340 -7.85 6.29 -2.72
CA GLN A 340 -8.47 5.97 -1.44
C GLN A 340 -9.76 6.78 -1.22
N SER A 341 -9.77 8.06 -1.56
CA SER A 341 -10.96 8.90 -1.43
C SER A 341 -12.04 8.56 -2.44
N ILE A 342 -11.67 8.15 -3.66
CA ILE A 342 -12.61 7.64 -4.67
C ILE A 342 -13.27 6.34 -4.17
N VAL A 343 -12.46 5.39 -3.70
CA VAL A 343 -12.93 4.10 -3.18
C VAL A 343 -13.80 4.30 -1.94
N ALA A 344 -13.36 5.12 -0.96
CA ALA A 344 -14.15 5.42 0.23
C ALA A 344 -15.51 6.05 -0.13
N ARG A 345 -15.53 6.98 -1.09
CA ARG A 345 -16.78 7.56 -1.59
C ARG A 345 -17.65 6.52 -2.28
N SER A 346 -17.08 5.58 -3.03
CA SER A 346 -17.85 4.54 -3.73
C SER A 346 -18.66 3.63 -2.80
N LEU A 347 -18.24 3.51 -1.53
CA LEU A 347 -18.99 2.75 -0.50
C LEU A 347 -20.25 3.48 -0.01
N LEU A 348 -20.24 4.81 -0.05
CA LEU A 348 -21.25 5.68 0.59
C LEU A 348 -22.17 6.36 -0.43
N ASP A 349 -21.63 6.76 -1.58
CA ASP A 349 -22.37 7.48 -2.62
C ASP A 349 -23.28 6.52 -3.40
N ARG A 350 -24.58 6.83 -3.39
CA ARG A 350 -25.61 6.02 -4.06
C ARG A 350 -25.36 5.83 -5.56
N ARG A 351 -24.75 6.80 -6.26
CA ARG A 351 -24.47 6.72 -7.70
C ARG A 351 -23.29 5.79 -8.00
N LEU A 352 -22.22 5.90 -7.20
CA LEU A 352 -21.03 5.06 -7.36
C LEU A 352 -21.24 3.63 -6.87
N LYS A 353 -22.14 3.45 -5.88
CA LYS A 353 -22.51 2.13 -5.34
C LYS A 353 -23.41 1.30 -6.28
N GLN A 354 -23.94 1.88 -7.37
CA GLN A 354 -24.78 1.14 -8.31
C GLN A 354 -24.03 -0.05 -8.91
N ASP A 355 -24.72 -1.16 -9.11
CA ASP A 355 -24.15 -2.42 -9.62
C ASP A 355 -23.48 -2.30 -10.99
N THR A 356 -23.84 -1.28 -11.77
CA THR A 356 -23.20 -0.95 -13.06
C THR A 356 -21.87 -0.21 -12.92
N THR A 357 -21.71 0.57 -11.85
CA THR A 357 -20.58 1.50 -11.66
C THR A 357 -19.57 0.96 -10.65
N ALA A 358 -20.03 0.34 -9.56
CA ALA A 358 -19.19 -0.20 -8.50
C ALA A 358 -18.10 -1.18 -9.01
N PRO A 359 -18.39 -2.19 -9.86
CA PRO A 359 -17.35 -3.07 -10.38
C PRO A 359 -16.36 -2.33 -11.30
N VAL A 360 -16.81 -1.32 -12.04
CA VAL A 360 -15.95 -0.50 -12.91
C VAL A 360 -14.98 0.33 -12.07
N VAL A 361 -15.47 0.96 -10.99
CA VAL A 361 -14.62 1.71 -10.06
C VAL A 361 -13.60 0.80 -9.38
N ALA A 362 -14.02 -0.38 -8.94
CA ALA A 362 -13.11 -1.36 -8.34
C ALA A 362 -12.03 -1.84 -9.32
N ALA A 363 -12.43 -2.24 -10.53
CA ALA A 363 -11.51 -2.71 -11.57
C ALA A 363 -10.50 -1.62 -11.99
N LYS A 364 -10.96 -0.38 -12.25
CA LYS A 364 -10.08 0.75 -12.60
C LYS A 364 -9.08 1.08 -11.49
N THR A 365 -9.51 1.02 -10.23
CA THR A 365 -8.59 1.20 -9.08
C THR A 365 -7.52 0.11 -9.08
N LEU A 366 -7.92 -1.17 -9.22
CA LEU A 366 -6.96 -2.28 -9.25
C LEU A 366 -6.02 -2.23 -10.47
N HIS A 367 -6.49 -1.79 -11.64
CA HIS A 367 -5.64 -1.52 -12.81
C HIS A 367 -4.63 -0.40 -12.55
N THR A 368 -5.05 0.66 -11.84
CA THR A 368 -4.15 1.75 -11.47
C THR A 368 -3.08 1.25 -10.48
N LEU A 369 -3.47 0.49 -9.45
CA LEU A 369 -2.54 -0.11 -8.48
C LEU A 369 -1.58 -1.10 -9.16
N ARG A 370 -2.08 -1.94 -10.08
CA ARG A 370 -1.27 -2.82 -10.91
C ARG A 370 -0.19 -2.05 -11.65
N SER A 371 -0.56 -0.93 -12.28
CA SER A 371 0.36 -0.11 -13.07
C SER A 371 1.41 0.59 -12.22
N LEU A 372 1.11 0.84 -10.93
CA LEU A 372 2.06 1.38 -9.95
C LEU A 372 2.82 0.29 -9.17
N TYR A 373 2.54 -1.00 -9.42
CA TYR A 373 3.06 -2.08 -8.58
C TYR A 373 4.59 -2.23 -8.64
N PHE A 374 5.21 -1.85 -9.76
CA PHE A 374 6.68 -1.80 -9.87
C PHE A 374 7.32 -0.81 -8.88
N ILE A 375 6.55 0.17 -8.39
CA ILE A 375 6.96 1.12 -7.35
C ILE A 375 6.59 0.58 -5.97
N SER A 376 5.35 0.09 -5.79
CA SER A 376 4.84 -0.32 -4.48
C SER A 376 5.45 -1.64 -3.98
N SER A 377 5.83 -2.55 -4.87
CA SER A 377 6.46 -3.83 -4.51
C SER A 377 7.89 -3.70 -3.97
N ARG A 378 8.45 -2.49 -3.94
CA ARG A 378 9.77 -2.18 -3.38
C ARG A 378 9.63 -1.70 -1.95
N ASP A 379 10.55 -2.10 -1.07
CA ASP A 379 10.65 -1.64 0.33
C ASP A 379 9.37 -1.79 1.17
N GLY A 380 8.47 -2.72 0.82
CA GLY A 380 7.17 -2.90 1.49
C GLY A 380 6.23 -1.70 1.33
N ASN A 381 6.36 -0.92 0.25
CA ASN A 381 5.53 0.25 -0.02
C ASN A 381 4.08 -0.10 -0.38
N ASP A 382 3.71 -1.37 -0.45
CA ASP A 382 2.35 -1.89 -0.59
C ASP A 382 1.69 -2.20 0.77
N ALA A 383 2.43 -2.12 1.89
CA ALA A 383 1.94 -2.50 3.22
C ALA A 383 1.34 -1.33 4.04
N PHE A 384 1.32 -0.09 3.53
CA PHE A 384 0.77 1.04 4.30
C PHE A 384 -0.76 1.06 4.27
N GLN A 385 -1.37 1.51 5.37
CA GLN A 385 -2.81 1.40 5.63
C GLN A 385 -3.70 1.97 4.50
N VAL A 386 -3.31 3.09 3.89
CA VAL A 386 -4.09 3.73 2.82
C VAL A 386 -4.07 2.87 1.55
N TYR A 387 -2.95 2.23 1.23
CA TYR A 387 -2.87 1.27 0.12
C TYR A 387 -3.68 0.02 0.42
N ALA A 388 -3.48 -0.59 1.60
CA ALA A 388 -4.20 -1.79 2.00
C ALA A 388 -5.72 -1.60 1.98
N PHE A 389 -6.22 -0.47 2.52
CA PHE A 389 -7.63 -0.10 2.42
C PHE A 389 -8.09 -0.01 0.95
N THR A 390 -7.34 0.70 0.11
CA THR A 390 -7.71 0.92 -1.30
C THR A 390 -7.75 -0.40 -2.08
N TYR A 391 -6.75 -1.26 -1.87
CA TYR A 391 -6.61 -2.56 -2.52
C TYR A 391 -7.69 -3.55 -2.06
N LEU A 392 -7.80 -3.82 -0.76
CA LEU A 392 -8.74 -4.80 -0.21
C LEU A 392 -10.20 -4.37 -0.42
N THR A 393 -10.53 -3.10 -0.23
CA THR A 393 -11.90 -2.60 -0.49
C THR A 393 -12.30 -2.73 -1.96
N SER A 394 -11.35 -2.52 -2.88
CA SER A 394 -11.58 -2.71 -4.31
C SER A 394 -11.78 -4.19 -4.63
N LEU A 395 -10.98 -5.09 -4.02
CA LEU A 395 -11.16 -6.54 -4.15
C LEU A 395 -12.51 -7.02 -3.61
N ASP A 396 -12.90 -6.60 -2.41
CA ASP A 396 -14.20 -6.92 -1.80
C ASP A 396 -15.38 -6.40 -2.63
N THR A 397 -15.17 -5.29 -3.33
CA THR A 397 -16.17 -4.76 -4.25
C THR A 397 -16.23 -5.58 -5.53
N LEU A 398 -15.08 -5.93 -6.11
CA LEU A 398 -14.99 -6.71 -7.35
C LEU A 398 -15.46 -8.16 -7.17
N SER A 399 -15.16 -8.79 -6.04
CA SER A 399 -15.51 -10.20 -5.72
C SER A 399 -17.02 -10.44 -5.72
N ARG A 400 -17.82 -9.40 -5.45
CA ARG A 400 -19.29 -9.42 -5.55
C ARG A 400 -19.82 -9.53 -6.99
N TYR A 401 -18.98 -9.29 -8.00
CA TYR A 401 -19.37 -9.29 -9.42
C TYR A 401 -18.51 -10.28 -10.23
N PRO A 402 -18.89 -11.57 -10.30
CA PRO A 402 -18.10 -12.62 -10.94
C PRO A 402 -17.69 -12.33 -12.40
N ALA A 403 -18.60 -11.74 -13.20
CA ALA A 403 -18.32 -11.40 -14.59
C ALA A 403 -17.26 -10.29 -14.70
N ALA A 404 -17.32 -9.27 -13.83
CA ALA A 404 -16.33 -8.20 -13.79
C ALA A 404 -14.97 -8.70 -13.25
N ALA A 405 -14.98 -9.56 -12.22
CA ALA A 405 -13.78 -10.21 -11.70
C ALA A 405 -13.09 -11.06 -12.78
N THR A 406 -13.87 -11.82 -13.56
CA THR A 406 -13.37 -12.60 -14.69
C THR A 406 -12.74 -11.69 -15.76
N ALA A 407 -13.45 -10.64 -16.17
CA ALA A 407 -12.95 -9.69 -17.16
C ALA A 407 -11.67 -8.98 -16.71
N PHE A 408 -11.57 -8.64 -15.42
CA PHE A 408 -10.38 -8.05 -14.81
C PHE A 408 -9.17 -9.01 -14.81
N LEU A 409 -9.37 -10.27 -14.43
CA LEU A 409 -8.28 -11.26 -14.50
C LEU A 409 -7.83 -11.48 -15.95
N GLN A 410 -8.78 -11.59 -16.89
CA GLN A 410 -8.46 -11.72 -18.31
C GLN A 410 -7.67 -10.53 -18.88
N SER A 411 -8.01 -9.30 -18.49
CA SER A 411 -7.33 -8.10 -18.98
C SER A 411 -5.97 -7.86 -18.33
N THR A 412 -5.71 -8.45 -17.16
CA THR A 412 -4.44 -8.30 -16.44
C THR A 412 -3.46 -9.42 -16.71
N LEU A 413 -3.94 -10.60 -17.10
CA LEU A 413 -3.10 -11.74 -17.48
C LEU A 413 -2.23 -11.37 -18.69
N LEU A 414 -0.93 -11.65 -18.59
CA LEU A 414 0.00 -11.39 -19.68
C LEU A 414 -0.34 -12.26 -20.90
N PRO A 415 -0.38 -11.69 -22.13
CA PRO A 415 -0.72 -12.46 -23.32
C PRO A 415 0.22 -13.65 -23.55
N PRO A 416 -0.29 -14.84 -23.93
CA PRO A 416 0.52 -16.02 -24.22
C PRO A 416 1.59 -15.79 -25.29
N THR A 417 1.37 -14.82 -26.19
CA THR A 417 2.27 -14.45 -27.28
C THR A 417 3.59 -13.84 -26.83
N LEU A 418 3.68 -13.40 -25.57
CA LEU A 418 4.93 -12.88 -24.99
C LEU A 418 5.86 -14.00 -24.51
N PHE A 419 5.39 -15.25 -24.53
CA PHE A 419 6.14 -16.40 -24.04
C PHE A 419 6.55 -17.33 -25.18
N PRO A 420 7.81 -17.80 -25.21
CA PRO A 420 8.29 -18.73 -26.22
C PRO A 420 7.64 -20.11 -26.12
N SER A 421 7.05 -20.47 -24.97
CA SER A 421 6.24 -21.67 -24.76
C SER A 421 5.16 -21.43 -23.70
N PRO A 422 3.99 -22.07 -23.76
CA PRO A 422 3.14 -22.21 -22.58
C PRO A 422 3.99 -22.80 -21.45
N SER A 423 3.86 -22.26 -20.23
CA SER A 423 4.63 -22.61 -19.01
C SER A 423 6.08 -22.12 -18.87
N THR A 424 6.53 -21.11 -19.63
CA THR A 424 7.84 -20.48 -19.37
C THR A 424 7.72 -19.25 -18.50
N VAL A 425 8.55 -19.15 -17.46
CA VAL A 425 8.67 -17.94 -16.65
C VAL A 425 9.11 -16.76 -17.52
N PRO A 426 8.47 -15.58 -17.41
CA PRO A 426 8.90 -14.39 -18.12
C PRO A 426 10.37 -14.03 -17.82
N ALA A 427 11.15 -13.79 -18.87
CA ALA A 427 12.54 -13.35 -18.72
C ALA A 427 12.64 -11.94 -18.10
N HIS A 428 11.73 -11.04 -18.48
CA HIS A 428 11.79 -9.64 -18.07
C HIS A 428 11.35 -9.47 -16.60
N PRO A 429 12.16 -8.83 -15.71
CA PRO A 429 11.82 -8.68 -14.29
C PRO A 429 10.51 -7.94 -14.03
N LEU A 430 10.22 -6.89 -14.81
CA LEU A 430 8.93 -6.19 -14.71
C LEU A 430 7.72 -7.13 -14.91
N HIS A 431 7.78 -8.06 -15.86
CA HIS A 431 6.67 -9.01 -16.09
C HIS A 431 6.50 -9.92 -14.89
N ARG A 432 7.60 -10.43 -14.33
CA ARG A 432 7.61 -11.18 -13.07
C ARG A 432 7.01 -10.37 -11.90
N THR A 433 7.29 -9.08 -11.81
CA THR A 433 6.65 -8.18 -10.81
C THR A 433 5.15 -8.06 -11.05
N LEU A 434 4.72 -7.93 -12.30
CA LEU A 434 3.31 -7.86 -12.66
C LEU A 434 2.57 -9.20 -12.45
N ASP A 435 3.24 -10.34 -12.64
CA ASP A 435 2.69 -11.67 -12.31
C ASP A 435 2.52 -11.84 -10.79
N LEU A 436 3.43 -11.29 -9.99
CA LEU A 436 3.28 -11.31 -8.54
C LEU A 436 2.02 -10.55 -8.09
N PHE A 437 1.78 -9.35 -8.64
CA PHE A 437 0.52 -8.63 -8.40
C PHE A 437 -0.69 -9.47 -8.83
N TYR A 438 -0.60 -10.09 -10.00
CA TYR A 438 -1.68 -10.91 -10.56
C TYR A 438 -2.03 -12.07 -9.63
N LEU A 439 -1.05 -12.89 -9.22
CA LEU A 439 -1.26 -14.05 -8.36
C LEU A 439 -1.80 -13.66 -6.99
N ASN A 440 -1.23 -12.61 -6.37
CA ASN A 440 -1.73 -12.07 -5.10
C ASN A 440 -3.18 -11.57 -5.21
N THR A 441 -3.57 -11.02 -6.36
CA THR A 441 -4.95 -10.56 -6.58
C THR A 441 -5.89 -11.73 -6.87
N ALA A 442 -5.43 -12.69 -7.66
CA ALA A 442 -6.19 -13.86 -8.07
C ALA A 442 -6.56 -14.76 -6.90
N GLU A 443 -5.71 -14.87 -5.88
CA GLU A 443 -5.96 -15.64 -4.65
C GLU A 443 -7.30 -15.30 -3.97
N HIS A 444 -7.75 -14.05 -4.05
CA HIS A 444 -8.95 -13.58 -3.34
C HIS A 444 -10.28 -13.86 -4.07
N LEU A 445 -10.24 -14.32 -5.32
CA LEU A 445 -11.41 -14.45 -6.19
C LEU A 445 -12.00 -15.87 -6.39
N PRO A 446 -11.34 -17.01 -6.07
CA PRO A 446 -11.84 -18.34 -6.47
C PRO A 446 -13.26 -18.67 -5.99
N LEU A 447 -13.65 -18.19 -4.80
CA LEU A 447 -14.97 -18.45 -4.22
C LEU A 447 -16.13 -17.96 -5.11
N HIS A 448 -15.90 -16.89 -5.87
CA HIS A 448 -16.90 -16.23 -6.70
C HIS A 448 -16.76 -16.56 -8.18
N LEU A 449 -15.71 -17.26 -8.59
CA LEU A 449 -15.46 -17.64 -9.98
C LEU A 449 -16.05 -19.03 -10.33
N PRO A 450 -16.48 -19.24 -11.58
CA PRO A 450 -16.80 -20.58 -12.07
C PRO A 450 -15.56 -21.49 -12.09
N PRO A 451 -15.68 -22.81 -11.83
CA PRO A 451 -14.56 -23.75 -11.90
C PRO A 451 -13.70 -23.68 -13.17
N PRO A 452 -14.26 -23.64 -14.40
CA PRO A 452 -13.43 -23.54 -15.61
C PRO A 452 -12.66 -22.23 -15.71
N THR A 453 -13.19 -21.15 -15.13
CA THR A 453 -12.51 -19.86 -15.05
C THR A 453 -11.37 -19.90 -14.04
N SER A 454 -11.58 -20.53 -12.88
CA SER A 454 -10.54 -20.72 -11.86
C SER A 454 -9.39 -21.59 -12.39
N ASP A 455 -9.69 -22.63 -13.16
CA ASP A 455 -8.68 -23.46 -13.81
C ASP A 455 -7.85 -22.64 -14.83
N ALA A 456 -8.53 -21.99 -15.77
CA ALA A 456 -7.88 -21.26 -16.85
C ALA A 456 -7.12 -20.00 -16.39
N LEU A 457 -7.65 -19.25 -15.42
CA LEU A 457 -7.11 -17.95 -15.01
C LEU A 457 -6.28 -18.01 -13.73
N ILE A 458 -6.37 -19.06 -12.91
CA ILE A 458 -5.63 -19.13 -11.64
C ILE A 458 -4.67 -20.33 -11.63
N ILE A 459 -5.18 -21.54 -11.84
CA ILE A 459 -4.37 -22.76 -11.77
C ILE A 459 -3.30 -22.78 -12.87
N HIS A 460 -3.69 -22.55 -14.12
CA HIS A 460 -2.75 -22.61 -15.24
C HIS A 460 -1.61 -21.59 -15.12
N PRO A 461 -1.86 -20.29 -14.82
CA PRO A 461 -0.78 -19.34 -14.55
C PRO A 461 0.09 -19.72 -13.33
N ALA A 462 -0.52 -20.14 -12.22
CA ALA A 462 0.21 -20.51 -11.01
C ALA A 462 1.13 -21.72 -11.21
N THR A 463 0.73 -22.68 -12.05
CA THR A 463 1.52 -23.89 -12.33
C THR A 463 2.90 -23.56 -12.89
N THR A 464 3.02 -22.48 -13.68
CA THR A 464 4.29 -21.99 -14.25
C THR A 464 5.36 -21.72 -13.17
N TYR A 465 4.93 -21.25 -11.99
CA TYR A 465 5.83 -20.93 -10.88
C TYR A 465 5.97 -22.08 -9.87
N LEU A 466 5.04 -23.02 -9.85
CA LEU A 466 5.07 -24.19 -8.98
C LEU A 466 6.04 -25.28 -9.47
N THR A 467 6.22 -25.42 -10.78
CA THR A 467 7.11 -26.44 -11.36
C THR A 467 8.59 -26.04 -11.39
N LEU A 468 8.98 -24.96 -10.70
CA LEU A 468 10.35 -24.44 -10.71
C LEU A 468 11.30 -25.37 -9.97
N SER A 469 12.13 -26.08 -10.73
CA SER A 469 13.18 -26.96 -10.23
C SER A 469 14.53 -26.25 -10.27
N VAL A 470 14.73 -25.21 -9.44
CA VAL A 470 16.01 -24.48 -9.37
C VAL A 470 16.57 -24.51 -7.95
N PRO A 471 17.86 -24.89 -7.75
CA PRO A 471 18.46 -25.04 -6.41
C PRO A 471 18.51 -23.75 -5.59
N THR A 472 18.56 -22.59 -6.25
CA THR A 472 18.61 -21.27 -5.62
C THR A 472 17.74 -20.30 -6.41
N LEU A 473 16.57 -19.98 -5.87
CA LEU A 473 15.66 -19.00 -6.46
C LEU A 473 16.03 -17.60 -5.96
N SER A 474 15.92 -16.59 -6.84
CA SER A 474 16.03 -15.20 -6.41
C SER A 474 14.91 -14.87 -5.41
N PRO A 475 15.06 -13.85 -4.54
CA PRO A 475 14.02 -13.46 -3.59
C PRO A 475 12.66 -13.21 -4.26
N ARG A 476 12.64 -12.63 -5.47
CA ARG A 476 11.40 -12.41 -6.22
C ARG A 476 10.76 -13.72 -6.67
N MET A 477 11.56 -14.68 -7.08
CA MET A 477 11.05 -15.98 -7.52
C MET A 477 10.48 -16.79 -6.35
N VAL A 478 11.04 -16.64 -5.14
CA VAL A 478 10.44 -17.19 -3.92
C VAL A 478 9.06 -16.57 -3.66
N GLN A 479 8.93 -15.24 -3.76
CA GLN A 479 7.63 -14.58 -3.61
C GLN A 479 6.60 -15.04 -4.65
N LEU A 480 7.02 -15.23 -5.91
CA LEU A 480 6.16 -15.75 -6.96
C LEU A 480 5.71 -17.18 -6.69
N PHE A 481 6.63 -18.02 -6.20
CA PHE A 481 6.31 -19.38 -5.77
C PHE A 481 5.28 -19.36 -4.63
N GLU A 482 5.48 -18.53 -3.60
CA GLU A 482 4.56 -18.40 -2.47
C GLU A 482 3.18 -17.85 -2.89
N ALA A 483 3.15 -16.88 -3.81
CA ALA A 483 1.90 -16.35 -4.36
C ALA A 483 1.15 -17.39 -5.21
N ALA A 484 1.87 -18.13 -6.05
CA ALA A 484 1.28 -19.22 -6.85
C ALA A 484 0.73 -20.34 -5.96
N HIS A 485 1.48 -20.70 -4.91
CA HIS A 485 1.07 -21.66 -3.91
C HIS A 485 -0.23 -21.25 -3.20
N SER A 486 -0.29 -20.00 -2.74
CA SER A 486 -1.47 -19.46 -2.04
C SER A 486 -2.69 -19.39 -2.96
N ALA A 487 -2.50 -18.96 -4.20
CA ALA A 487 -3.57 -18.92 -5.21
C ALA A 487 -4.15 -20.31 -5.53
N VAL A 488 -3.31 -21.34 -5.68
CA VAL A 488 -3.78 -22.72 -5.88
C VAL A 488 -4.55 -23.22 -4.66
N LEU A 489 -4.02 -23.03 -3.45
CA LEU A 489 -4.72 -23.41 -2.22
C LEU A 489 -6.10 -22.74 -2.10
N ALA A 490 -6.21 -21.46 -2.46
CA ALA A 490 -7.49 -20.74 -2.46
C ALA A 490 -8.50 -21.37 -3.42
N VAL A 491 -8.06 -21.85 -4.60
CA VAL A 491 -8.92 -22.59 -5.54
C VAL A 491 -9.34 -23.94 -4.97
N LEU A 492 -8.41 -24.71 -4.39
CA LEU A 492 -8.68 -26.02 -3.82
C LEU A 492 -9.65 -25.94 -2.63
N ALA A 493 -9.55 -24.87 -1.82
CA ALA A 493 -10.39 -24.62 -0.66
C ALA A 493 -11.85 -24.31 -0.99
N CYS A 494 -12.16 -24.00 -2.25
CA CYS A 494 -13.52 -23.67 -2.67
C CYS A 494 -14.37 -24.94 -2.86
N PRO A 495 -15.49 -25.11 -2.11
CA PRO A 495 -16.30 -26.33 -2.18
C PRO A 495 -16.85 -26.65 -3.58
N ARG A 496 -17.06 -25.62 -4.42
CA ARG A 496 -17.59 -25.75 -5.78
C ARG A 496 -16.57 -26.33 -6.77
N ASN A 497 -15.29 -26.39 -6.40
CA ASN A 497 -14.21 -26.88 -7.23
C ASN A 497 -13.87 -28.35 -6.95
N ALA A 498 -14.74 -29.12 -6.28
CA ALA A 498 -14.44 -30.49 -5.85
C ALA A 498 -13.84 -31.38 -6.97
N ASP A 499 -14.41 -31.37 -8.18
CA ASP A 499 -13.90 -32.14 -9.31
C ASP A 499 -12.51 -31.67 -9.77
N LEU A 500 -12.30 -30.35 -9.80
CA LEU A 500 -11.01 -29.75 -10.13
C LEU A 500 -9.96 -30.06 -9.06
N THR A 501 -10.34 -29.97 -7.78
CA THR A 501 -9.50 -30.34 -6.63
C THR A 501 -9.09 -31.80 -6.69
N ALA A 502 -10.01 -32.72 -7.02
CA ALA A 502 -9.71 -34.14 -7.17
C ALA A 502 -8.67 -34.41 -8.26
N ALA A 503 -8.73 -33.67 -9.38
CA ALA A 503 -7.75 -33.77 -10.46
C ALA A 503 -6.38 -33.18 -10.10
N LEU A 504 -6.36 -32.07 -9.34
CA LEU A 504 -5.13 -31.32 -9.04
C LEU A 504 -4.40 -31.77 -7.78
N ALA A 505 -5.10 -32.36 -6.81
CA ALA A 505 -4.53 -32.72 -5.51
C ALA A 505 -3.27 -33.61 -5.61
N PRO A 506 -3.21 -34.65 -6.47
CA PRO A 506 -2.00 -35.46 -6.63
C PRO A 506 -0.80 -34.63 -7.11
N PHE A 507 -1.00 -33.83 -8.16
CA PHE A 507 0.05 -32.96 -8.71
C PHE A 507 0.55 -31.94 -7.68
N TYR A 508 -0.39 -31.34 -6.93
CA TYR A 508 -0.06 -30.36 -5.90
C TYR A 508 0.70 -30.99 -4.72
N ALA A 509 0.32 -32.20 -4.30
CA ALA A 509 1.03 -32.94 -3.26
C ALA A 509 2.47 -33.27 -3.70
N GLU A 510 2.67 -33.76 -4.92
CA GLU A 510 4.01 -34.01 -5.48
C GLU A 510 4.85 -32.72 -5.53
N THR A 511 4.24 -31.59 -5.88
CA THR A 511 4.91 -30.29 -5.90
C THR A 511 5.35 -29.84 -4.50
N LEU A 512 4.46 -29.95 -3.51
CA LEU A 512 4.76 -29.66 -2.10
C LEU A 512 5.95 -30.48 -1.59
N PHE A 513 5.92 -31.76 -1.92
CA PHE A 513 6.96 -32.71 -1.64
C PHE A 513 8.26 -32.35 -2.35
N ALA A 514 8.26 -32.00 -3.63
CA ALA A 514 9.47 -31.58 -4.34
C ALA A 514 10.07 -30.28 -3.78
N ALA A 515 9.22 -29.35 -3.32
CA ALA A 515 9.61 -28.05 -2.81
C ALA A 515 10.16 -28.09 -1.37
N PHE A 516 9.68 -28.99 -0.51
CA PHE A 516 10.18 -29.13 0.87
C PHE A 516 11.42 -30.06 0.93
N PRO A 517 12.50 -29.69 1.64
CA PRO A 517 12.66 -28.50 2.52
C PRO A 517 13.34 -27.29 1.87
N ALA A 518 13.64 -27.32 0.57
CA ALA A 518 14.49 -26.33 -0.08
C ALA A 518 13.81 -24.95 -0.25
N LEU A 519 12.52 -24.93 -0.59
CA LEU A 519 11.77 -23.73 -0.98
C LEU A 519 10.67 -23.35 0.02
N ILE A 520 10.21 -24.32 0.81
CA ILE A 520 9.11 -24.16 1.77
C ILE A 520 9.65 -24.45 3.18
N SER A 521 9.30 -23.59 4.14
CA SER A 521 9.64 -23.82 5.54
C SER A 521 8.84 -24.97 6.16
N PRO A 522 9.34 -25.63 7.22
CA PRO A 522 8.60 -26.67 7.94
C PRO A 522 7.19 -26.26 8.37
N ARG A 523 7.03 -24.99 8.76
CA ARG A 523 5.72 -24.43 9.14
C ARG A 523 4.79 -24.29 7.95
N GLN A 524 5.27 -23.73 6.83
CA GLN A 524 4.47 -23.58 5.61
C GLN A 524 4.08 -24.95 5.04
N PHE A 525 4.98 -25.93 5.05
CA PHE A 525 4.69 -27.30 4.58
C PHE A 525 3.60 -27.96 5.43
N ARG A 526 3.75 -27.94 6.76
CA ARG A 526 2.74 -28.47 7.69
C ARG A 526 1.39 -27.81 7.49
N LEU A 527 1.36 -26.48 7.37
CA LEU A 527 0.12 -25.74 7.15
C LEU A 527 -0.53 -26.11 5.81
N ALA A 528 0.24 -26.18 4.73
CA ALA A 528 -0.28 -26.52 3.41
C ALA A 528 -0.89 -27.93 3.36
N VAL A 529 -0.18 -28.94 3.90
CA VAL A 529 -0.72 -30.31 3.96
C VAL A 529 -1.93 -30.38 4.89
N LYS A 530 -1.90 -29.70 6.05
CA LYS A 530 -3.05 -29.61 6.96
C LYS A 530 -4.28 -29.04 6.22
N THR A 531 -4.11 -27.97 5.46
CA THR A 531 -5.18 -27.37 4.65
C THR A 531 -5.70 -28.32 3.58
N VAL A 532 -4.82 -29.02 2.87
CA VAL A 532 -5.27 -30.04 1.89
C VAL A 532 -6.02 -31.17 2.57
N MET A 533 -5.53 -31.66 3.71
CA MET A 533 -6.24 -32.70 4.49
C MET A 533 -7.62 -32.23 4.95
N GLN A 534 -7.74 -30.98 5.42
CA GLN A 534 -9.04 -30.39 5.73
C GLN A 534 -9.99 -30.40 4.53
N ILE A 535 -9.49 -30.04 3.35
CA ILE A 535 -10.27 -30.00 2.10
C ILE A 535 -10.68 -31.42 1.68
N LEU A 536 -9.80 -32.41 1.82
CA LEU A 536 -10.04 -33.80 1.43
C LEU A 536 -10.93 -34.57 2.42
N SER A 537 -11.25 -33.97 3.57
CA SER A 537 -12.00 -34.58 4.66
C SER A 537 -13.43 -34.02 4.79
N PRO A 538 -14.35 -34.74 5.47
CA PRO A 538 -15.66 -34.21 5.80
C PRO A 538 -15.56 -32.87 6.56
N PRO A 539 -16.42 -31.87 6.26
CA PRO A 539 -17.67 -31.95 5.51
C PRO A 539 -17.56 -31.62 4.01
N PHE A 540 -16.36 -31.55 3.42
CA PHE A 540 -16.23 -31.14 2.02
C PHE A 540 -16.73 -32.21 1.05
N PRO A 541 -17.37 -31.83 -0.08
CA PRO A 541 -17.96 -32.79 -1.02
C PRO A 541 -16.98 -33.80 -1.61
N ILE A 542 -15.70 -33.42 -1.73
CA ILE A 542 -14.66 -34.29 -2.28
C ILE A 542 -14.40 -35.53 -1.43
N ALA A 543 -14.59 -35.46 -0.11
CA ALA A 543 -14.42 -36.62 0.77
C ALA A 543 -15.42 -37.74 0.43
N ALA A 544 -16.64 -37.38 0.02
CA ALA A 544 -17.64 -38.35 -0.43
C ALA A 544 -17.38 -38.85 -1.85
N ALA A 545 -16.83 -38.00 -2.73
CA ALA A 545 -16.56 -38.35 -4.12
C ALA A 545 -15.28 -39.19 -4.31
N GLN A 546 -14.27 -38.96 -3.47
CA GLN A 546 -12.94 -39.58 -3.52
C GLN A 546 -12.45 -39.91 -2.09
N PRO A 547 -13.04 -40.90 -1.41
CA PRO A 547 -12.75 -41.19 -0.01
C PRO A 547 -11.29 -41.62 0.24
N ASP A 548 -10.67 -42.28 -0.74
CA ASP A 548 -9.32 -42.82 -0.60
C ASP A 548 -8.20 -41.77 -0.74
N LEU A 549 -8.53 -40.55 -1.21
CA LEU A 549 -7.54 -39.53 -1.55
C LEU A 549 -6.85 -38.93 -0.32
N ALA A 550 -7.60 -38.74 0.78
CA ALA A 550 -7.06 -38.27 2.05
C ALA A 550 -6.06 -39.27 2.65
N GLU A 551 -6.43 -40.55 2.64
CA GLU A 551 -5.56 -41.64 3.12
C GLU A 551 -4.33 -41.82 2.23
N THR A 552 -4.50 -41.72 0.91
CA THR A 552 -3.38 -41.76 -0.06
C THR A 552 -2.37 -40.65 0.21
N LEU A 553 -2.83 -39.42 0.49
CA LEU A 553 -1.93 -38.31 0.82
C LEU A 553 -1.13 -38.60 2.10
N LEU A 554 -1.75 -39.14 3.14
CA LEU A 554 -1.05 -39.51 4.37
C LEU A 554 -0.06 -40.66 4.16
N GLU A 555 -0.40 -41.64 3.34
CA GLU A 555 0.52 -42.71 2.93
C GLU A 555 1.74 -42.15 2.21
N MET A 556 1.56 -41.17 1.31
CA MET A 556 2.69 -40.48 0.66
C MET A 556 3.58 -39.76 1.69
N VAL A 557 2.98 -39.05 2.66
CA VAL A 557 3.74 -38.39 3.75
C VAL A 557 4.52 -39.44 4.56
N ARG A 558 3.88 -40.55 4.95
CA ARG A 558 4.49 -41.63 5.74
C ARG A 558 5.66 -42.28 5.00
N PHE A 559 5.46 -42.68 3.74
CA PHE A 559 6.51 -43.29 2.94
C PHE A 559 7.71 -42.36 2.74
N ARG A 560 7.45 -41.06 2.60
CA ARG A 560 8.51 -40.06 2.53
C ARG A 560 9.21 -39.86 3.87
N ALA A 561 8.49 -39.83 4.99
CA ALA A 561 9.06 -39.70 6.34
C ALA A 561 10.07 -40.82 6.63
N ALA A 562 9.79 -42.05 6.20
CA ALA A 562 10.70 -43.19 6.34
C ALA A 562 12.03 -43.02 5.58
N ARG A 563 12.06 -42.18 4.54
CA ARG A 563 13.23 -41.95 3.67
C ARG A 563 13.88 -40.56 3.85
N ALA A 564 13.28 -39.70 4.66
CA ALA A 564 13.67 -38.31 4.85
C ALA A 564 14.92 -38.17 5.73
N SER A 565 15.61 -37.04 5.58
CA SER A 565 16.81 -36.75 6.38
C SER A 565 16.44 -36.52 7.85
N SER A 566 17.20 -37.13 8.76
CA SER A 566 17.13 -36.87 10.21
C SER A 566 18.03 -35.69 10.64
N ALA A 567 18.70 -35.02 9.70
CA ALA A 567 19.53 -33.86 10.01
C ALA A 567 18.65 -32.65 10.37
N VAL A 568 19.09 -31.88 11.36
CA VAL A 568 18.41 -30.64 11.78
C VAL A 568 18.39 -29.65 10.62
N LEU A 569 17.20 -29.13 10.30
CA LEU A 569 17.03 -28.13 9.26
C LEU A 569 17.52 -26.77 9.76
N PRO A 570 18.26 -26.01 8.93
CA PRO A 570 18.59 -24.64 9.24
C PRO A 570 17.31 -23.78 9.28
N PRO A 571 17.22 -22.78 10.18
CA PRO A 571 16.12 -21.83 10.15
C PRO A 571 16.16 -21.05 8.83
N LEU A 572 15.15 -21.25 7.97
CA LEU A 572 14.98 -20.47 6.75
C LEU A 572 14.69 -19.00 7.13
N ALA A 573 15.52 -18.08 6.62
CA ALA A 573 15.53 -16.66 6.97
C ALA A 573 14.22 -15.89 6.66
N GLY A 574 13.24 -16.50 5.97
CA GLY A 574 11.98 -15.87 5.56
C GLY A 574 10.83 -15.93 6.58
N ALA A 575 10.91 -16.76 7.62
CA ALA A 575 9.77 -16.98 8.53
C ALA A 575 9.37 -15.76 9.39
N ALA A 576 10.20 -14.71 9.46
CA ALA A 576 9.93 -13.51 10.24
C ALA A 576 9.17 -12.41 9.48
N ALA A 577 9.18 -12.42 8.14
CA ALA A 577 8.60 -11.32 7.34
C ALA A 577 7.11 -11.51 7.01
N GLY A 578 6.60 -12.76 6.96
CA GLY A 578 5.22 -13.07 6.60
C GLY A 578 4.17 -12.89 7.70
N ALA A 579 4.58 -12.68 8.96
CA ALA A 579 3.64 -12.54 10.08
C ALA A 579 3.00 -11.13 10.19
N GLY A 580 3.42 -10.16 9.36
CA GLY A 580 3.02 -8.76 9.50
C GLY A 580 2.00 -8.22 8.50
N ALA A 581 1.60 -8.96 7.45
CA ALA A 581 0.89 -8.36 6.31
C ALA A 581 -0.44 -9.02 5.87
N GLY A 582 -0.95 -10.03 6.58
CA GLY A 582 -2.15 -10.78 6.12
C GLY A 582 -3.37 -10.81 7.04
N ALA A 583 -3.28 -10.37 8.29
CA ALA A 583 -4.38 -10.51 9.26
C ALA A 583 -5.00 -9.16 9.63
N GLY A 584 -5.84 -8.63 8.74
CA GLY A 584 -6.65 -7.45 8.98
C GLY A 584 -8.10 -7.70 8.62
N GLY A 585 -8.85 -8.42 9.47
CA GLY A 585 -10.32 -8.47 9.34
C GLY A 585 -11.03 -9.74 9.81
N ALA A 586 -11.00 -10.04 11.11
CA ALA A 586 -12.10 -10.73 11.80
C ALA A 586 -11.91 -10.58 13.32
N ALA A 587 -12.50 -9.54 13.91
CA ALA A 587 -12.65 -9.45 15.36
C ALA A 587 -13.75 -10.44 15.79
N GLY A 588 -13.38 -11.46 16.57
CA GLY A 588 -14.31 -12.44 17.12
C GLY A 588 -13.65 -13.55 17.93
N GLY A 589 -13.05 -13.20 19.08
CA GLY A 589 -12.91 -14.06 20.27
C GLY A 589 -11.89 -15.22 20.24
N GLY A 590 -10.91 -15.18 21.14
CA GLY A 590 -10.13 -16.35 21.57
C GLY A 590 -8.67 -16.03 21.88
N ASP A 591 -8.29 -16.14 23.16
CA ASP A 591 -6.94 -16.00 23.71
C ASP A 591 -5.86 -16.73 22.90
N GLY A 592 -4.75 -16.04 22.63
CA GLY A 592 -3.59 -16.60 21.93
C GLY A 592 -2.46 -15.59 21.72
N GLY A 593 -2.19 -14.77 22.74
CA GLY A 593 -1.06 -13.85 22.74
C GLY A 593 0.20 -14.48 23.34
N GLN A 594 1.33 -14.29 22.67
CA GLN A 594 2.71 -14.42 23.20
C GLN A 594 3.29 -15.84 23.41
N GLU A 595 3.60 -16.54 22.32
CA GLU A 595 4.82 -17.36 22.25
C GLU A 595 5.72 -16.86 21.11
N ALA A 596 6.57 -15.90 21.46
CA ALA A 596 7.65 -15.47 20.59
C ALA A 596 8.81 -16.49 20.66
N ALA A 597 9.05 -17.16 19.53
CA ALA A 597 10.38 -17.54 19.04
C ALA A 597 11.34 -18.27 19.99
N ALA A 598 11.00 -19.49 20.41
CA ALA A 598 12.02 -20.55 20.47
C ALA A 598 12.04 -21.22 19.10
N ALA A 599 13.14 -21.13 18.36
CA ALA A 599 13.28 -21.86 17.10
C ALA A 599 13.19 -23.36 17.39
N VAL A 600 12.00 -23.95 17.19
CA VAL A 600 11.79 -25.38 17.40
C VAL A 600 12.71 -26.11 16.44
N VAL A 601 13.68 -26.82 17.01
CA VAL A 601 14.64 -27.63 16.26
C VAL A 601 13.85 -28.77 15.59
N VAL A 602 13.86 -28.81 14.26
CA VAL A 602 13.15 -29.82 13.47
C VAL A 602 14.05 -30.36 12.36
N SER A 603 13.89 -31.63 12.00
CA SER A 603 14.46 -32.25 10.81
C SER A 603 13.40 -32.39 9.71
N GLU A 604 13.81 -32.79 8.51
CA GLU A 604 12.86 -33.16 7.44
C GLU A 604 11.94 -34.29 7.90
N GLN A 605 12.52 -35.35 8.48
CA GLN A 605 11.79 -36.49 9.02
C GLN A 605 10.81 -36.07 10.11
N SER A 606 11.25 -35.32 11.13
CA SER A 606 10.36 -34.92 12.23
C SER A 606 9.25 -33.97 11.77
N THR A 607 9.50 -33.16 10.73
CA THR A 607 8.47 -32.28 10.13
C THR A 607 7.39 -33.10 9.43
N LEU A 608 7.76 -34.13 8.68
CA LEU A 608 6.80 -35.02 8.03
C LEU A 608 5.96 -35.77 9.06
N VAL A 609 6.57 -36.28 10.14
CA VAL A 609 5.82 -36.91 11.23
C VAL A 609 4.90 -35.91 11.95
N LEU A 610 5.36 -34.68 12.23
CA LEU A 610 4.50 -33.62 12.77
C LEU A 610 3.31 -33.32 11.83
N THR A 611 3.52 -33.40 10.52
CA THR A 611 2.46 -33.21 9.51
C THR A 611 1.42 -34.32 9.59
N LEU A 612 1.85 -35.59 9.80
CA LEU A 612 0.93 -36.70 10.06
C LEU A 612 0.10 -36.45 11.33
N VAL A 613 0.75 -36.01 12.41
CA VAL A 613 0.08 -35.67 13.69
C VAL A 613 -0.96 -34.56 13.49
N ASP A 614 -0.59 -33.48 12.80
CA ASP A 614 -1.50 -32.35 12.54
C ASP A 614 -2.70 -32.72 11.67
N SER A 615 -2.64 -33.85 10.96
CA SER A 615 -3.70 -34.32 10.05
C SER A 615 -4.71 -35.24 10.73
N LEU A 616 -4.36 -35.83 11.90
CA LEU A 616 -5.20 -36.75 12.65
C LEU A 616 -6.63 -36.23 12.93
N PRO A 617 -6.86 -34.95 13.28
CA PRO A 617 -8.21 -34.45 13.56
C PRO A 617 -9.17 -34.51 12.37
N PHE A 618 -8.65 -34.55 11.14
CA PHE A 618 -9.48 -34.49 9.92
C PHE A 618 -9.82 -35.87 9.36
N LEU A 619 -9.19 -36.93 9.86
CA LEU A 619 -9.42 -38.28 9.35
C LEU A 619 -10.85 -38.75 9.55
N GLU A 620 -11.33 -39.64 8.68
CA GLU A 620 -12.61 -40.30 8.91
C GLU A 620 -12.53 -41.24 10.11
N LEU A 621 -13.62 -41.34 10.89
CA LEU A 621 -13.66 -42.14 12.12
C LEU A 621 -13.29 -43.61 11.90
N ARG A 622 -13.56 -44.14 10.71
CA ARG A 622 -13.31 -45.56 10.35
C ARG A 622 -11.82 -45.91 10.33
N VAL A 623 -10.98 -44.99 9.86
CA VAL A 623 -9.53 -45.20 9.70
C VAL A 623 -8.73 -44.53 10.83
N PHE A 624 -9.37 -43.67 11.62
CA PHE A 624 -8.74 -42.86 12.64
C PHE A 624 -7.91 -43.67 13.67
N GLU A 625 -8.46 -44.76 14.22
CA GLU A 625 -7.75 -45.58 15.23
C GLU A 625 -6.51 -46.29 14.67
N GLU A 626 -6.59 -46.75 13.42
CA GLU A 626 -5.47 -47.37 12.72
C GLU A 626 -4.35 -46.34 12.50
N TRP A 627 -4.71 -45.16 12.02
CA TRP A 627 -3.77 -44.06 11.81
C TRP A 627 -3.13 -43.54 13.11
N LEU A 628 -3.84 -43.54 14.24
CA LEU A 628 -3.21 -43.25 15.55
C LEU A 628 -2.04 -44.20 15.83
N THR A 629 -2.23 -45.48 15.55
CA THR A 629 -1.21 -46.52 15.75
C THR A 629 -0.04 -46.37 14.77
N LEU A 630 -0.34 -46.10 13.50
CA LEU A 630 0.68 -45.88 12.46
C LEU A 630 1.52 -44.65 12.76
N VAL A 631 0.91 -43.52 13.11
CA VAL A 631 1.64 -42.28 13.43
C VAL A 631 2.46 -42.45 14.71
N ALA A 632 1.95 -43.17 15.73
CA ALA A 632 2.75 -43.50 16.91
C ALA A 632 4.00 -44.33 16.58
N HIS A 633 3.91 -45.25 15.62
CA HIS A 633 5.06 -46.00 15.13
C HIS A 633 6.11 -45.08 14.48
N GLU A 634 5.67 -44.14 13.63
CA GLU A 634 6.55 -43.16 12.99
C GLU A 634 7.24 -42.24 14.00
N VAL A 635 6.55 -41.83 15.07
CA VAL A 635 7.14 -41.09 16.20
C VAL A 635 8.29 -41.88 16.83
N GLY A 636 8.09 -43.19 17.04
CA GLY A 636 9.14 -44.09 17.53
C GLY A 636 10.33 -44.27 16.58
N GLY A 637 10.14 -44.01 15.29
CA GLY A 637 11.17 -44.08 14.24
C GLY A 637 12.18 -42.92 14.26
N ILE A 638 11.85 -41.79 14.89
CA ILE A 638 12.74 -40.61 15.00
C ILE A 638 13.88 -40.95 15.96
N ARG A 639 15.13 -40.96 15.47
CA ARG A 639 16.30 -41.37 16.27
C ARG A 639 16.71 -40.34 17.32
N ASP A 640 16.65 -39.06 16.99
CA ASP A 640 17.02 -37.96 17.89
C ASP A 640 15.93 -37.77 18.96
N ALA A 641 16.32 -37.88 20.23
CA ALA A 641 15.42 -37.76 21.36
C ALA A 641 14.80 -36.36 21.48
N ALA A 642 15.55 -35.29 21.17
CA ALA A 642 15.05 -33.93 21.26
C ALA A 642 13.99 -33.65 20.19
N LEU A 643 14.23 -34.12 18.96
CA LEU A 643 13.25 -34.02 17.87
C LEU A 643 12.01 -34.86 18.16
N ARG A 644 12.20 -36.07 18.72
CA ARG A 644 11.09 -36.96 19.10
C ARG A 644 10.21 -36.34 20.17
N GLU A 645 10.79 -35.70 21.18
CA GLU A 645 10.06 -35.07 22.26
C GLU A 645 9.14 -33.95 21.75
N VAL A 646 9.59 -33.15 20.78
CA VAL A 646 8.76 -32.13 20.12
C VAL A 646 7.52 -32.76 19.47
N VAL A 647 7.69 -33.89 18.78
CA VAL A 647 6.57 -34.58 18.13
C VAL A 647 5.64 -35.24 19.15
N GLN A 648 6.19 -35.85 20.21
CA GLN A 648 5.41 -36.43 21.30
C GLN A 648 4.53 -35.40 22.01
N ARG A 649 5.09 -34.21 22.30
CA ARG A 649 4.32 -33.09 22.88
C ARG A 649 3.19 -32.68 21.97
N ARG A 650 3.45 -32.47 20.67
CA ARG A 650 2.38 -32.11 19.72
C ARG A 650 1.33 -33.21 19.58
N PHE A 651 1.72 -34.49 19.60
CA PHE A 651 0.78 -35.62 19.57
C PHE A 651 -0.15 -35.59 20.79
N TRP A 652 0.42 -35.37 21.97
CA TRP A 652 -0.33 -35.21 23.20
C TRP A 652 -1.27 -33.99 23.15
N ASP A 653 -0.77 -32.85 22.67
CA ASP A 653 -1.56 -31.62 22.55
C ASP A 653 -2.77 -31.83 21.64
N VAL A 654 -2.63 -32.53 20.50
CA VAL A 654 -3.76 -32.81 19.59
C VAL A 654 -4.84 -33.64 20.28
N LEU A 655 -4.48 -34.58 21.16
CA LEU A 655 -5.45 -35.38 21.91
C LEU A 655 -6.19 -34.60 23.01
N VAL A 656 -5.58 -33.54 23.56
CA VAL A 656 -6.08 -32.83 24.76
C VAL A 656 -6.66 -31.44 24.45
N SER A 657 -6.18 -30.76 23.41
CA SER A 657 -6.48 -29.35 23.10
C SER A 657 -7.89 -29.06 22.56
N GLY A 658 -8.70 -30.10 22.31
CA GLY A 658 -10.03 -29.95 21.71
C GLY A 658 -10.01 -29.69 20.20
N GLU A 659 -8.88 -29.92 19.51
CA GLU A 659 -8.80 -29.90 18.03
C GLU A 659 -9.65 -31.01 17.38
N MET A 660 -10.05 -32.03 18.15
CA MET A 660 -10.84 -33.17 17.70
C MET A 660 -12.31 -33.04 18.12
N ASP A 661 -13.23 -33.55 17.30
CA ASP A 661 -14.63 -33.66 17.69
C ASP A 661 -14.86 -34.77 18.74
N VAL A 662 -16.05 -34.77 19.34
CA VAL A 662 -16.39 -35.61 20.49
C VAL A 662 -16.19 -37.11 20.19
N GLU A 663 -16.57 -37.56 18.99
CA GLU A 663 -16.45 -38.97 18.60
C GLU A 663 -15.00 -39.40 18.44
N ARG A 664 -14.18 -38.62 17.72
CA ARG A 664 -12.75 -38.95 17.58
C ARG A 664 -12.02 -38.82 18.90
N ALA A 665 -12.37 -37.84 19.74
CA ALA A 665 -11.77 -37.67 21.06
C ALA A 665 -12.05 -38.90 21.96
N ALA A 666 -13.26 -39.44 21.93
CA ALA A 666 -13.59 -40.67 22.66
C ALA A 666 -12.75 -41.87 22.20
N VAL A 667 -12.58 -42.05 20.88
CA VAL A 667 -11.70 -43.09 20.31
C VAL A 667 -10.24 -42.86 20.71
N GLY A 668 -9.76 -41.61 20.64
CA GLY A 668 -8.40 -41.24 21.00
C GLY A 668 -8.07 -41.51 22.47
N VAL A 669 -8.98 -41.16 23.39
CA VAL A 669 -8.84 -41.45 24.83
C VAL A 669 -8.84 -42.95 25.11
N ALA A 670 -9.76 -43.70 24.48
CA ALA A 670 -9.81 -45.15 24.63
C ALA A 670 -8.52 -45.82 24.11
N TRP A 671 -8.03 -45.36 22.95
CA TRP A 671 -6.78 -45.84 22.36
C TRP A 671 -5.57 -45.52 23.24
N TRP A 672 -5.48 -44.29 23.76
CA TRP A 672 -4.39 -43.84 24.63
C TRP A 672 -4.36 -44.61 25.95
N GLY A 673 -5.52 -44.82 26.59
CA GLY A 673 -5.60 -45.40 27.94
C GLY A 673 -5.65 -46.93 27.98
N THR A 674 -6.40 -47.56 27.07
CA THR A 674 -6.73 -49.00 27.16
C THR A 674 -6.16 -49.87 26.04
N LYS A 675 -5.73 -49.27 24.93
CA LYS A 675 -5.23 -50.00 23.74
C LYS A 675 -3.72 -49.87 23.52
N GLY A 676 -2.98 -49.42 24.53
CA GLY A 676 -1.50 -49.36 24.47
C GLY A 676 -0.94 -48.14 23.72
N GLY A 677 -1.78 -47.14 23.39
CA GLY A 677 -1.37 -45.96 22.64
C GLY A 677 -0.36 -45.09 23.39
N ARG A 678 -0.51 -44.96 24.71
CA ARG A 678 0.43 -44.24 25.58
C ARG A 678 1.83 -44.84 25.47
N GLU A 679 1.95 -46.15 25.56
CA GLU A 679 3.23 -46.86 25.50
C GLU A 679 3.86 -46.73 24.11
N ALA A 680 3.03 -46.83 23.06
CA ALA A 680 3.47 -46.68 21.68
C ALA A 680 4.08 -45.29 21.40
N VAL A 681 3.48 -44.21 21.91
CA VAL A 681 3.96 -42.83 21.67
C VAL A 681 5.14 -42.47 22.56
N LEU A 682 5.11 -42.80 23.86
CA LEU A 682 6.13 -42.35 24.83
C LEU A 682 7.40 -43.22 24.80
N PHE A 683 7.24 -44.54 24.65
CA PHE A 683 8.35 -45.49 24.80
C PHE A 683 8.69 -46.24 23.49
N GLY A 684 7.84 -46.16 22.48
CA GLY A 684 8.01 -46.81 21.18
C GLY A 684 7.89 -48.34 21.26
N ALA A 685 7.96 -49.02 20.10
CA ALA A 685 7.86 -50.48 20.00
C ALA A 685 8.98 -51.26 20.71
N ARG A 686 9.96 -50.59 21.35
CA ARG A 686 11.02 -51.20 22.15
C ARG A 686 10.68 -51.35 23.65
N GLY A 687 9.48 -50.93 24.08
CA GLY A 687 8.99 -51.18 25.45
C GLY A 687 8.59 -52.62 25.75
N GLY A 688 8.64 -53.54 24.76
CA GLY A 688 8.31 -54.95 24.92
C GLY A 688 9.43 -55.84 25.45
N ALA A 689 10.56 -55.29 25.91
CA ALA A 689 11.51 -56.06 26.71
C ALA A 689 11.02 -56.07 28.16
N VAL A 690 10.48 -57.21 28.58
CA VAL A 690 10.15 -57.54 29.97
C VAL A 690 11.24 -56.97 30.90
N PRO A 691 10.92 -56.07 31.84
CA PRO A 691 11.92 -55.61 32.81
C PRO A 691 12.27 -56.78 33.73
N PRO A 692 13.56 -57.00 34.08
CA PRO A 692 13.88 -57.89 35.19
C PRO A 692 13.23 -57.33 36.48
N PRO A 693 12.80 -58.19 37.41
CA PRO A 693 12.02 -57.76 38.57
C PRO A 693 12.80 -56.73 39.40
N PRO A 694 12.14 -55.66 39.90
CA PRO A 694 12.82 -54.64 40.68
C PRO A 694 13.12 -55.12 42.11
N PRO A 695 14.26 -54.73 42.70
CA PRO A 695 14.46 -54.79 44.15
C PRO A 695 13.54 -53.77 44.87
N PRO A 696 13.25 -53.97 46.17
CA PRO A 696 12.17 -53.26 46.83
C PRO A 696 12.51 -51.80 47.15
N GLN A 697 11.51 -50.95 46.86
CA GLN A 697 11.09 -49.72 47.56
C GLN A 697 12.04 -48.52 47.65
N GLU A 698 11.59 -47.39 47.08
CA GLU A 698 11.21 -46.19 47.86
C GLU A 698 10.11 -45.43 47.08
N GLU A 699 9.09 -45.00 47.81
CA GLU A 699 7.84 -44.43 47.31
C GLU A 699 8.01 -42.97 46.92
N ASP A 700 7.57 -42.58 45.72
CA ASP A 700 7.08 -41.23 45.46
C ASP A 700 5.86 -41.33 44.52
N VAL A 701 4.69 -41.26 45.13
CA VAL A 701 3.38 -41.38 44.47
C VAL A 701 2.92 -39.99 44.04
N PHE A 702 2.85 -39.72 42.74
CA PHE A 702 2.03 -38.64 42.20
C PHE A 702 0.57 -39.11 42.13
N MET A 703 -0.22 -38.81 43.18
CA MET A 703 -1.69 -39.00 43.16
C MET A 703 -2.38 -37.83 42.45
N MET A 704 -3.28 -38.16 41.52
CA MET A 704 -4.28 -37.26 40.96
C MET A 704 -5.46 -37.16 41.93
N SER A 705 -5.73 -35.96 42.43
CA SER A 705 -6.83 -35.70 43.36
C SER A 705 -8.17 -35.63 42.60
N GLY A 706 -9.08 -36.53 42.95
CA GLY A 706 -10.42 -36.62 42.39
C GLY A 706 -11.26 -37.63 43.15
N ALA A 707 -11.28 -37.53 44.48
CA ALA A 707 -12.10 -38.38 45.34
C ALA A 707 -13.41 -37.66 45.71
N ILE A 708 -14.53 -38.30 45.38
CA ILE A 708 -15.87 -37.99 45.88
C ILE A 708 -15.90 -38.32 47.38
N VAL A 709 -16.33 -37.37 48.20
CA VAL A 709 -16.48 -37.52 49.65
C VAL A 709 -17.87 -38.11 49.94
N GLU A 710 -17.90 -39.29 50.59
CA GLU A 710 -19.07 -39.75 51.34
C GLU A 710 -18.77 -39.69 52.85
N GLU A 711 -19.71 -39.09 53.58
CA GLU A 711 -19.66 -38.75 55.00
C GLU A 711 -19.59 -39.97 55.93
N ARG A 712 -18.76 -39.88 56.97
CA ARG A 712 -18.81 -40.77 58.13
C ARG A 712 -19.51 -40.09 59.30
N ALA A 713 -20.56 -40.75 59.78
CA ALA A 713 -21.28 -40.42 61.00
C ALA A 713 -20.45 -40.69 62.28
N GLU A 714 -20.58 -39.73 63.20
CA GLU A 714 -20.56 -39.77 64.68
C GLU A 714 -19.90 -40.93 65.45
N SER A 715 -19.05 -40.60 66.44
CA SER A 715 -19.50 -40.39 67.83
C SER A 715 -18.35 -40.45 68.86
N LYS A 716 -18.30 -39.41 69.70
CA LYS A 716 -17.90 -39.31 71.12
C LYS A 716 -16.97 -40.36 71.73
N LEU A 717 -15.80 -39.92 72.19
CA LEU A 717 -15.54 -39.48 73.59
C LEU A 717 -14.23 -38.70 73.66
#